data_AF-W9BL06-F1
#
_entry.id   AF-W9BL06-F1
#
_cell.length_a   1.000
_cell.length_b   1.000
_cell.length_c   1.000
_cell.angle_alpha   90.00
_cell.angle_beta   90.00
_cell.angle_gamma   90.00
#
_symmetry.space_group_name_H-M   'P 1'
#
loop_
_entity.id
_entity.type
_entity.pdbx_description
1 polymer ?
#
loop_
_entity_poly.entity_id
_entity_poly.type
_entity_poly.pdbx_seq_one_letter_code
_entity_poly.pdbx_strand_id
1 'polypeptide(L)'
;MQSRLIERPADLTDDWLTATVGAGRVTGHDVERIGTGQMSECYRLRLRYAEGDSGPSSVVLKVAAADPNSRATGLAMGLYEREVRFYAEVAPKLSGAAANPFAPCFHHAYDPESGSFDLVLGDAAPATVGDEIRGATTEQAALALQQLGLVHGPLVGDPDLAGAGWLNRDAPLNQALIAGLYAGFTERYGDRIDPLHRQVCERLVAAFDGYLAQESAATKGLVHGDYRLDNLLFGAPGAQRPLTVVDWQTVTWGPALTDAAYFLGCALAPEVRRAHYDDLLATYHAALGTGVLALDEVRDGVRRQTFFGVMMAIVSSMLVERTERGDEMFMTMLHRHCEHVLDTDALATLPEKVVPQALTPTAVDEQPHRPTAEPLWSESWYFDFVDASQGIGGWVRLGLIPNQRTAWVNALVCGPDMATVAINDFAVALPAEPGRIETDGFELRLTPTDPLRRYRVSIRGRGESFDDPADLLRGEAGRPADLALALDFSTAGTPYQYRITPRYEIPCTVGGTVTVDGAQYRLTAVPGQRDHSWGVRDWWSMDWVWSALHLEDGTHLHGVDIRIPGVLPVGIGYLQDAGGLVELQSVRSENAFADNGLPLSTTLTLAPGGLRVQAHVRAHAPVLLVAPDGRVSQFPRAWATVTTADGRSGTGWVEWNRNL
;
A
#
# COMPACT_ATOMS: atom_id res chain seq x y z
N MET A 1 -7.76 -22.84 -30.61
CA MET A 1 -6.32 -22.64 -30.91
C MET A 1 -5.87 -21.49 -30.05
N GLN A 2 -4.85 -21.67 -29.19
CA GLN A 2 -4.28 -20.54 -28.47
C GLN A 2 -3.76 -19.53 -29.49
N SER A 3 -4.21 -18.28 -29.36
CA SER A 3 -3.73 -17.17 -30.14
C SER A 3 -2.21 -17.05 -29.95
N ARG A 4 -1.43 -16.90 -31.04
CA ARG A 4 0.02 -16.73 -30.94
C ARG A 4 0.29 -15.40 -30.22
N LEU A 5 0.95 -15.46 -29.07
CA LEU A 5 1.38 -14.29 -28.31
C LEU A 5 2.53 -13.58 -29.03
N ILE A 6 2.45 -12.25 -29.12
CA ILE A 6 3.51 -11.39 -29.68
C ILE A 6 4.15 -10.60 -28.53
N GLU A 7 5.42 -10.86 -28.20
CA GLU A 7 6.05 -10.12 -27.10
C GLU A 7 6.72 -8.84 -27.59
N ARG A 8 7.22 -8.84 -28.83
CA ARG A 8 8.01 -7.76 -29.39
C ARG A 8 7.72 -7.56 -30.87
N PRO A 9 7.95 -6.35 -31.44
CA PRO A 9 7.76 -6.10 -32.87
C PRO A 9 8.55 -7.04 -33.79
N ALA A 10 9.70 -7.55 -33.33
CA ALA A 10 10.53 -8.49 -34.09
C ALA A 10 9.89 -9.88 -34.28
N ASP A 11 8.84 -10.21 -33.53
CA ASP A 11 8.12 -11.48 -33.64
C ASP A 11 7.11 -11.49 -34.81
N LEU A 12 6.80 -10.30 -35.35
CA LEU A 12 5.82 -10.10 -36.41
C LEU A 12 6.35 -10.59 -37.76
N THR A 13 5.45 -11.18 -38.55
CA THR A 13 5.70 -11.52 -39.96
C THR A 13 4.59 -11.00 -40.84
N ASP A 14 4.88 -10.72 -42.11
CA ASP A 14 3.87 -10.24 -43.07
C ASP A 14 2.73 -11.26 -43.28
N ASP A 15 3.05 -12.56 -43.28
CA ASP A 15 2.05 -13.63 -43.36
C ASP A 15 1.11 -13.63 -42.13
N TRP A 16 1.68 -13.40 -40.94
CA TRP A 16 0.89 -13.29 -39.71
C TRP A 16 0.02 -12.03 -39.73
N LEU A 17 0.57 -10.88 -40.11
CA LEU A 17 -0.21 -9.63 -40.25
C LEU A 17 -1.32 -9.75 -41.30
N THR A 18 -1.09 -10.48 -42.39
CA THR A 18 -2.11 -10.79 -43.40
C THR A 18 -3.27 -11.56 -42.76
N ALA A 19 -2.97 -12.63 -42.03
CA ALA A 19 -3.98 -13.46 -41.37
C ALA A 19 -4.72 -12.69 -40.26
N THR A 20 -3.99 -11.92 -39.46
CA THR A 20 -4.52 -11.17 -38.30
C THR A 20 -5.42 -10.01 -38.72
N VAL A 21 -4.99 -9.20 -39.69
CA VAL A 21 -5.79 -8.05 -40.15
C VAL A 21 -6.99 -8.52 -40.98
N GLY A 22 -6.85 -9.63 -41.71
CA GLY A 22 -7.96 -10.26 -42.43
C GLY A 22 -8.51 -9.42 -43.60
N ALA A 23 -7.71 -8.50 -44.14
CA ALA A 23 -8.07 -7.63 -45.27
C ALA A 23 -7.35 -8.08 -46.56
N GLY A 24 -6.26 -7.40 -46.93
CA GLY A 24 -5.41 -7.74 -48.08
C GLY A 24 -4.14 -8.49 -47.70
N ARG A 25 -3.42 -9.07 -48.68
CA ARG A 25 -2.11 -9.68 -48.46
C ARG A 25 -1.06 -8.62 -48.17
N VAL A 26 -0.53 -8.62 -46.95
CA VAL A 26 0.58 -7.77 -46.52
C VAL A 26 1.87 -8.29 -47.13
N THR A 27 2.68 -7.40 -47.71
CA THR A 27 3.97 -7.70 -48.36
C THR A 27 5.15 -7.01 -47.67
N GLY A 28 4.87 -6.21 -46.65
CA GLY A 28 5.85 -5.57 -45.81
C GLY A 28 5.20 -4.67 -44.77
N HIS A 29 5.92 -4.41 -43.69
CA HIS A 29 5.51 -3.44 -42.67
C HIS A 29 6.70 -2.63 -42.15
N ASP A 30 6.43 -1.41 -41.69
CA ASP A 30 7.38 -0.60 -40.93
C ASP A 30 6.87 -0.40 -39.50
N VAL A 31 7.80 -0.38 -38.55
CA VAL A 31 7.50 -0.24 -37.12
C VAL A 31 7.95 1.14 -36.64
N GLU A 32 7.04 1.87 -35.99
CA GLU A 32 7.30 3.18 -35.38
C GLU A 32 6.84 3.14 -33.92
N ARG A 33 7.75 3.31 -32.95
CA ARG A 33 7.35 3.39 -31.54
C ARG A 33 6.57 4.68 -31.29
N ILE A 34 5.42 4.56 -30.63
CA ILE A 34 4.52 5.69 -30.33
C ILE A 34 4.13 5.69 -28.85
N GLY A 35 3.74 6.86 -28.35
CA GLY A 35 3.34 7.04 -26.94
C GLY A 35 4.51 7.07 -25.96
N THR A 36 4.19 7.38 -24.70
CA THR A 36 5.15 7.52 -23.59
C THR A 36 4.84 6.58 -22.41
N GLY A 37 4.06 5.53 -22.66
CA GLY A 37 3.58 4.59 -21.65
C GLY A 37 4.74 3.96 -20.86
N GLN A 38 4.60 3.92 -19.53
CA GLN A 38 5.58 3.30 -18.62
C GLN A 38 5.28 1.81 -18.39
N MET A 39 4.00 1.41 -18.44
CA MET A 39 3.54 0.05 -18.12
C MET A 39 3.42 -0.87 -19.35
N SER A 40 3.36 -0.32 -20.55
CA SER A 40 3.25 -1.04 -21.82
C SER A 40 3.89 -0.23 -22.95
N GLU A 41 4.21 -0.91 -24.05
CA GLU A 41 4.80 -0.30 -25.24
C GLU A 41 3.82 -0.32 -26.41
N CYS A 42 3.71 0.80 -27.12
CA CYS A 42 2.87 0.93 -28.31
C CYS A 42 3.73 1.16 -29.56
N TYR A 43 3.36 0.49 -30.65
CA TYR A 43 4.04 0.56 -31.93
C TYR A 43 3.01 0.74 -33.05
N ARG A 44 3.17 1.79 -33.86
CA ARG A 44 2.44 1.92 -35.12
C ARG A 44 3.11 1.04 -36.17
N LEU A 45 2.32 0.16 -36.78
CA LEU A 45 2.72 -0.69 -37.89
C LEU A 45 2.13 -0.11 -39.18
N ARG A 46 2.97 0.41 -40.08
CA ARG A 46 2.54 0.86 -41.41
C ARG A 46 2.55 -0.32 -42.36
N LEU A 47 1.41 -0.62 -42.99
CA LEU A 47 1.23 -1.83 -43.79
C LEU A 47 1.35 -1.53 -45.29
N ARG A 48 2.10 -2.38 -46.00
CA ARG A 48 2.15 -2.41 -47.47
C ARG A 48 1.45 -3.67 -47.97
N TYR A 49 0.59 -3.52 -48.96
CA TYR A 49 -0.19 -4.61 -49.54
C TYR A 49 0.34 -5.03 -50.92
N ALA A 50 0.05 -6.26 -51.31
CA ALA A 50 0.26 -6.74 -52.67
C ALA A 50 -0.56 -5.92 -53.68
N GLU A 51 -0.12 -5.91 -54.93
CA GLU A 51 -0.85 -5.23 -56.00
C GLU A 51 -2.27 -5.80 -56.15
N GLY A 52 -3.28 -4.93 -56.11
CA GLY A 52 -4.70 -5.30 -56.18
C GLY A 52 -5.38 -5.52 -54.82
N ASP A 53 -4.61 -5.66 -53.75
CA ASP A 53 -5.12 -5.82 -52.38
C ASP A 53 -5.19 -4.47 -51.65
N SER A 54 -6.10 -4.36 -50.67
CA SER A 54 -6.22 -3.17 -49.83
C SER A 54 -6.64 -3.50 -48.41
N GLY A 55 -6.34 -2.61 -47.48
CA GLY A 55 -6.63 -2.75 -46.06
C GLY A 55 -6.25 -1.48 -45.30
N PRO A 56 -6.29 -1.48 -43.96
CA PRO A 56 -5.85 -0.34 -43.17
C PRO A 56 -4.40 0.01 -43.48
N SER A 57 -4.12 1.29 -43.73
CA SER A 57 -2.75 1.75 -44.00
C SER A 57 -1.81 1.60 -42.79
N SER A 58 -2.37 1.54 -41.58
CA SER A 58 -1.65 1.23 -40.35
C SER A 58 -2.55 0.60 -39.28
N VAL A 59 -1.90 -0.13 -38.37
CA VAL A 59 -2.48 -0.66 -37.13
C VAL A 59 -1.54 -0.34 -35.96
N VAL A 60 -2.01 -0.49 -34.73
CA VAL A 60 -1.22 -0.28 -33.51
C VAL A 60 -1.04 -1.62 -32.80
N LEU A 61 0.21 -2.02 -32.57
CA LEU A 61 0.57 -3.11 -31.68
C LEU A 61 0.82 -2.52 -30.28
N LYS A 62 0.15 -3.06 -29.26
CA LYS A 62 0.45 -2.81 -27.85
C LYS A 62 0.93 -4.11 -27.21
N VAL A 63 2.05 -4.05 -26.50
CA VAL A 63 2.66 -5.21 -25.81
C VAL A 63 3.07 -4.82 -24.39
N ALA A 64 3.31 -5.82 -23.53
CA ALA A 64 3.85 -5.61 -22.20
C ALA A 64 5.18 -4.84 -22.23
N ALA A 65 5.49 -4.10 -21.15
CA ALA A 65 6.77 -3.41 -21.03
C ALA A 65 7.96 -4.39 -21.11
N ALA A 66 9.04 -3.99 -21.79
CA ALA A 66 10.28 -4.76 -21.84
C ALA A 66 10.92 -4.88 -20.45
N ASP A 67 10.81 -3.83 -19.62
CA ASP A 67 11.29 -3.81 -18.24
C ASP A 67 10.55 -4.83 -17.34
N PRO A 68 11.25 -5.80 -16.73
CA PRO A 68 10.62 -6.84 -15.90
C PRO A 68 9.87 -6.32 -14.68
N ASN A 69 10.34 -5.22 -14.05
CA ASN A 69 9.69 -4.66 -12.86
C ASN A 69 8.34 -4.04 -13.23
N SER A 70 8.33 -3.21 -14.26
CA SER A 70 7.11 -2.60 -14.82
C SER A 70 6.09 -3.68 -15.22
N ARG A 71 6.56 -4.77 -15.84
CA ARG A 71 5.71 -5.91 -16.21
C ARG A 71 5.15 -6.65 -15.00
N ALA A 72 5.97 -6.91 -13.98
CA ALA A 72 5.52 -7.54 -12.74
C ALA A 72 4.48 -6.69 -12.01
N THR A 73 4.66 -5.37 -11.97
CA THR A 73 3.68 -4.43 -11.40
C THR A 73 2.35 -4.46 -12.16
N GLY A 74 2.38 -4.39 -13.49
CA GLY A 74 1.18 -4.44 -14.32
C GLY A 74 0.39 -5.76 -14.15
N LEU A 75 1.11 -6.89 -14.02
CA LEU A 75 0.51 -8.19 -13.71
C LEU A 75 -0.14 -8.20 -12.32
N ALA A 76 0.59 -7.76 -11.29
CA ALA A 76 0.10 -7.72 -9.91
C ALA A 76 -1.16 -6.85 -9.77
N MET A 77 -1.23 -5.75 -10.51
CA MET A 77 -2.38 -4.84 -10.56
C MET A 77 -3.51 -5.31 -11.51
N GLY A 78 -3.27 -6.34 -12.33
CA GLY A 78 -4.24 -6.86 -13.31
C GLY A 78 -4.49 -5.98 -14.51
N LEU A 79 -3.61 -5.02 -14.80
CA LEU A 79 -3.80 -4.02 -15.86
C LEU A 79 -3.88 -4.65 -17.25
N TYR A 80 -3.02 -5.64 -17.51
CA TYR A 80 -2.92 -6.31 -18.81
C TYR A 80 -4.13 -7.20 -19.10
N GLU A 81 -4.55 -8.01 -18.13
CA GLU A 81 -5.75 -8.85 -18.26
C GLU A 81 -6.98 -7.98 -18.56
N ARG A 82 -7.15 -6.87 -17.83
CA ARG A 82 -8.29 -5.96 -17.98
C ARG A 82 -8.41 -5.39 -19.38
N GLU A 83 -7.32 -4.84 -19.92
CA GLU A 83 -7.34 -4.24 -21.24
C GLU A 83 -7.61 -5.28 -22.33
N VAL A 84 -6.94 -6.44 -22.25
CA VAL A 84 -7.12 -7.53 -23.22
C VAL A 84 -8.56 -8.03 -23.21
N ARG A 85 -9.12 -8.28 -22.02
CA ARG A 85 -10.48 -8.79 -21.89
C ARG A 85 -11.54 -7.75 -22.24
N PHE A 86 -11.26 -6.45 -22.03
CA PHE A 86 -12.13 -5.39 -22.55
C PHE A 86 -12.27 -5.50 -24.08
N TYR A 87 -11.16 -5.55 -24.81
CA TYR A 87 -11.20 -5.66 -26.27
C TYR A 87 -11.72 -7.00 -26.79
N ALA A 88 -11.51 -8.09 -26.04
CA ALA A 88 -11.96 -9.43 -26.41
C ALA A 88 -13.44 -9.69 -26.10
N GLU A 89 -13.96 -9.18 -24.98
CA GLU A 89 -15.25 -9.60 -24.41
C GLU A 89 -16.29 -8.48 -24.33
N VAL A 90 -15.85 -7.22 -24.18
CA VAL A 90 -16.75 -6.07 -23.94
C VAL A 90 -16.94 -5.25 -25.22
N ALA A 91 -15.85 -4.77 -25.81
CA ALA A 91 -15.88 -3.96 -27.04
C ALA A 91 -16.69 -4.61 -28.17
N PRO A 92 -16.61 -5.94 -28.43
CA PRO A 92 -17.37 -6.58 -29.49
C PRO A 92 -18.89 -6.50 -29.29
N LYS A 93 -19.38 -6.51 -28.03
CA LYS A 93 -20.82 -6.43 -27.70
C LYS A 93 -21.39 -5.05 -28.00
N LEU A 94 -20.55 -4.03 -27.95
CA LEU A 94 -20.94 -2.64 -28.22
C LEU A 94 -20.96 -2.34 -29.73
N SER A 95 -20.22 -3.09 -30.57
CA SER A 95 -19.96 -2.87 -32.02
C SER A 95 -21.16 -2.63 -32.95
N GLY A 96 -22.40 -2.85 -32.49
CA GLY A 96 -23.62 -2.63 -33.27
C GLY A 96 -24.06 -1.17 -33.39
N ALA A 97 -23.52 -0.26 -32.57
CA ALA A 97 -23.77 1.17 -32.69
C ALA A 97 -22.78 1.79 -33.69
N ALA A 98 -23.28 2.53 -34.68
CA ALA A 98 -22.48 3.16 -35.75
C ALA A 98 -21.43 4.21 -35.28
N ALA A 99 -21.19 4.35 -33.97
CA ALA A 99 -20.37 5.39 -33.37
C ALA A 99 -19.78 4.95 -32.01
N ASN A 100 -19.07 3.82 -31.94
CA ASN A 100 -18.33 3.47 -30.73
C ASN A 100 -16.94 4.10 -30.71
N PRO A 101 -16.49 4.57 -29.54
CA PRO A 101 -15.25 5.31 -29.43
C PRO A 101 -14.01 4.43 -29.25
N PHE A 102 -13.99 3.16 -29.64
CA PHE A 102 -12.78 2.32 -29.53
C PHE A 102 -12.38 1.74 -30.88
N ALA A 103 -11.07 1.54 -31.05
CA ALA A 103 -10.51 0.96 -32.25
C ALA A 103 -10.93 -0.52 -32.41
N PRO A 104 -11.05 -1.04 -33.64
CA PRO A 104 -11.28 -2.45 -33.87
C PRO A 104 -10.08 -3.25 -33.36
N CYS A 105 -10.34 -4.35 -32.66
CA CYS A 105 -9.31 -5.27 -32.22
C CYS A 105 -9.18 -6.39 -33.26
N PHE A 106 -8.02 -6.45 -33.92
CA PHE A 106 -7.68 -7.50 -34.90
C PHE A 106 -7.12 -8.75 -34.21
N HIS A 107 -6.41 -8.57 -33.10
CA HIS A 107 -5.84 -9.68 -32.33
C HIS A 107 -5.64 -9.29 -30.88
N HIS A 108 -5.78 -10.29 -30.01
CA HIS A 108 -5.51 -10.17 -28.58
C HIS A 108 -4.94 -11.49 -28.04
N ALA A 109 -3.98 -11.41 -27.13
CA ALA A 109 -3.55 -12.54 -26.32
C ALA A 109 -3.01 -12.08 -24.97
N TYR A 110 -3.14 -12.96 -23.97
CA TYR A 110 -2.66 -12.72 -22.61
C TYR A 110 -2.22 -14.04 -21.99
N ASP A 111 -1.05 -14.03 -21.37
CA ASP A 111 -0.53 -15.14 -20.58
C ASP A 111 -0.49 -14.75 -19.08
N PRO A 112 -1.33 -15.36 -18.23
CA PRO A 112 -1.39 -15.03 -16.81
C PRO A 112 -0.15 -15.48 -16.02
N GLU A 113 0.65 -16.44 -16.52
CA GLU A 113 1.84 -16.91 -15.80
C GLU A 113 3.02 -15.93 -15.95
N SER A 114 3.26 -15.44 -17.16
CA SER A 114 4.35 -14.50 -17.46
C SER A 114 3.95 -13.03 -17.33
N GLY A 115 2.65 -12.71 -17.39
CA GLY A 115 2.14 -11.34 -17.52
C GLY A 115 2.39 -10.73 -18.89
N SER A 116 2.79 -11.52 -19.89
CA SER A 116 2.93 -11.08 -21.26
C SER A 116 1.56 -10.95 -21.92
N PHE A 117 1.38 -9.91 -22.74
CA PHE A 117 0.15 -9.69 -23.49
C PHE A 117 0.44 -8.99 -24.79
N ASP A 118 -0.49 -9.11 -25.75
CA ASP A 118 -0.49 -8.29 -26.94
C ASP A 118 -1.89 -7.94 -27.44
N LEU A 119 -1.99 -6.76 -28.05
CA LEU A 119 -3.18 -6.24 -28.73
C LEU A 119 -2.78 -5.66 -30.09
N VAL A 120 -3.48 -6.04 -31.15
CA VAL A 120 -3.41 -5.37 -32.46
C VAL A 120 -4.71 -4.63 -32.68
N LEU A 121 -4.64 -3.30 -32.62
CA LEU A 121 -5.78 -2.40 -32.70
C LEU A 121 -5.72 -1.58 -34.00
N GLY A 122 -6.88 -1.13 -34.51
CA GLY A 122 -6.91 -0.14 -35.60
C GLY A 122 -6.26 1.18 -35.20
N ASP A 123 -5.53 1.79 -36.13
CA ASP A 123 -4.95 3.12 -35.92
C ASP A 123 -6.06 4.19 -35.99
N ALA A 124 -6.02 5.16 -35.08
CA ALA A 124 -6.97 6.28 -35.04
C ALA A 124 -6.63 7.37 -36.06
N ALA A 125 -5.47 7.29 -36.72
CA ALA A 125 -5.03 8.30 -37.68
C ALA A 125 -6.02 8.49 -38.85
N PRO A 126 -6.25 9.74 -39.30
CA PRO A 126 -5.73 10.99 -38.75
C PRO A 126 -6.52 11.45 -37.51
N ALA A 127 -5.86 11.51 -36.35
CA ALA A 127 -6.44 12.01 -35.10
C ALA A 127 -5.39 12.79 -34.28
N THR A 128 -5.87 13.66 -33.40
CA THR A 128 -5.04 14.47 -32.49
C THR A 128 -5.38 14.09 -31.06
N VAL A 129 -4.35 13.82 -30.25
CA VAL A 129 -4.53 13.56 -28.81
C VAL A 129 -5.01 14.83 -28.10
N GLY A 130 -5.86 14.68 -27.10
CA GLY A 130 -6.21 15.78 -26.19
C GLY A 130 -4.99 16.28 -25.42
N ASP A 131 -5.12 17.48 -24.84
CA ASP A 131 -4.08 18.10 -24.03
C ASP A 131 -4.67 18.43 -22.66
N GLU A 132 -4.34 17.62 -21.65
CA GLU A 132 -4.88 17.77 -20.30
C GLU A 132 -4.53 19.12 -19.67
N ILE A 133 -3.32 19.64 -19.94
CA ILE A 133 -2.86 20.91 -19.37
C ILE A 133 -3.67 22.06 -19.97
N ARG A 134 -3.78 22.09 -21.31
CA ARG A 134 -4.54 23.12 -22.02
C ARG A 134 -6.05 23.05 -21.72
N GLY A 135 -6.59 21.84 -21.56
CA GLY A 135 -8.01 21.58 -21.43
C GLY A 135 -8.74 21.53 -22.78
N ALA A 136 -9.94 20.94 -22.76
CA ALA A 136 -10.81 20.73 -23.90
C ALA A 136 -11.56 22.01 -24.30
N THR A 137 -11.90 22.11 -25.59
CA THR A 137 -12.97 23.02 -26.01
C THR A 137 -14.34 22.47 -25.64
N THR A 138 -15.38 23.31 -25.64
CA THR A 138 -16.76 22.88 -25.35
C THR A 138 -17.23 21.80 -26.33
N GLU A 139 -16.85 21.88 -27.60
CA GLU A 139 -17.21 20.89 -28.62
C GLU A 139 -16.51 19.54 -28.37
N GLN A 140 -15.24 19.57 -27.97
CA GLN A 140 -14.50 18.37 -27.59
C GLN A 140 -15.11 17.71 -26.35
N ALA A 141 -15.48 18.51 -25.34
CA ALA A 141 -16.10 18.01 -24.13
C ALA A 141 -17.49 17.40 -24.38
N ALA A 142 -18.32 18.06 -25.21
CA ALA A 142 -19.62 17.53 -25.60
C ALA A 142 -19.48 16.21 -26.37
N LEU A 143 -18.52 16.12 -27.30
CA LEU A 143 -18.25 14.90 -28.05
C LEU A 143 -17.77 13.76 -27.13
N ALA A 144 -16.84 14.04 -26.20
CA ALA A 144 -16.34 13.06 -25.25
C ALA A 144 -17.47 12.50 -24.37
N LEU A 145 -18.27 13.37 -23.77
CA LEU A 145 -19.39 12.96 -22.92
C LEU A 145 -20.50 12.25 -23.71
N GLN A 146 -20.77 12.66 -24.94
CA GLN A 146 -21.70 11.94 -25.81
C GLN A 146 -21.20 10.51 -26.06
N GLN A 147 -19.93 10.34 -26.43
CA GLN A 147 -19.35 9.03 -26.71
C GLN A 147 -19.27 8.16 -25.44
N LEU A 148 -18.97 8.75 -24.29
CA LEU A 148 -19.01 8.06 -23.00
C LEU A 148 -20.42 7.56 -22.67
N GLY A 149 -21.45 8.39 -22.89
CA GLY A 149 -22.84 7.99 -22.68
C GLY A 149 -23.25 6.79 -23.54
N LEU A 150 -22.80 6.74 -24.81
CA LEU A 150 -23.05 5.60 -25.71
C LEU A 150 -22.39 4.29 -25.22
N VAL A 151 -21.24 4.39 -24.55
CA VAL A 151 -20.57 3.21 -23.96
C VAL A 151 -21.27 2.78 -22.67
N HIS A 152 -21.60 3.74 -21.81
CA HIS A 152 -22.20 3.45 -20.50
C HIS A 152 -23.63 2.92 -20.63
N GLY A 153 -24.45 3.49 -21.53
CA GLY A 153 -25.89 3.21 -21.63
C GLY A 153 -26.25 1.73 -21.64
N PRO A 154 -25.65 0.92 -22.54
CA PRO A 154 -25.91 -0.52 -22.60
C PRO A 154 -25.34 -1.34 -21.44
N LEU A 155 -24.40 -0.79 -20.66
CA LEU A 155 -23.61 -1.54 -19.67
C LEU A 155 -23.92 -1.17 -18.21
N VAL A 156 -24.70 -0.12 -17.97
CA VAL A 156 -25.17 0.22 -16.62
C VAL A 156 -26.01 -0.94 -16.06
N GLY A 157 -25.63 -1.43 -14.89
CA GLY A 157 -26.33 -2.53 -14.22
C GLY A 157 -26.22 -3.90 -14.89
N ASP A 158 -25.30 -4.09 -15.85
CA ASP A 158 -25.04 -5.38 -16.49
C ASP A 158 -24.62 -6.45 -15.46
N PRO A 159 -25.40 -7.53 -15.29
CA PRO A 159 -25.14 -8.55 -14.28
C PRO A 159 -23.95 -9.46 -14.63
N ASP A 160 -23.64 -9.65 -15.92
CA ASP A 160 -22.54 -10.48 -16.36
C ASP A 160 -21.21 -9.80 -16.04
N LEU A 161 -21.13 -8.48 -16.27
CA LEU A 161 -19.95 -7.69 -15.89
C LEU A 161 -19.82 -7.54 -14.37
N ALA A 162 -20.93 -7.41 -13.64
CA ALA A 162 -20.91 -7.35 -12.18
C ALA A 162 -20.32 -8.62 -11.54
N GLY A 163 -20.56 -9.79 -12.15
CA GLY A 163 -20.03 -11.09 -11.71
C GLY A 163 -18.62 -11.43 -12.23
N ALA A 164 -18.01 -10.57 -13.04
CA ALA A 164 -16.74 -10.84 -13.69
C ALA A 164 -15.54 -10.57 -12.75
N GLY A 165 -14.98 -11.61 -12.13
CA GLY A 165 -13.88 -11.49 -11.16
C GLY A 165 -12.56 -10.90 -11.72
N TRP A 166 -12.37 -10.87 -13.04
CA TRP A 166 -11.23 -10.18 -13.66
C TRP A 166 -11.38 -8.66 -13.65
N LEU A 167 -12.64 -8.19 -13.70
CA LEU A 167 -13.01 -6.78 -13.75
C LEU A 167 -13.21 -6.23 -12.32
N ASN A 168 -13.92 -6.98 -11.48
CA ASN A 168 -14.25 -6.67 -10.11
C ASN A 168 -13.15 -7.18 -9.16
N ARG A 169 -12.18 -6.32 -8.85
CA ARG A 169 -11.11 -6.60 -7.88
C ARG A 169 -11.14 -5.56 -6.78
N ASP A 170 -11.01 -6.00 -5.54
CA ASP A 170 -10.93 -5.09 -4.39
C ASP A 170 -9.67 -4.23 -4.47
N ALA A 171 -9.84 -2.91 -4.38
CA ALA A 171 -8.73 -2.00 -4.19
C ALA A 171 -8.42 -1.92 -2.68
N PRO A 172 -7.14 -2.03 -2.24
CA PRO A 172 -6.77 -2.04 -0.82
C PRO A 172 -6.85 -0.65 -0.15
N LEU A 173 -7.56 0.31 -0.77
CA LEU A 173 -7.61 1.68 -0.28
C LEU A 173 -8.70 1.83 0.78
N ASN A 174 -8.28 2.18 1.99
CA ASN A 174 -9.14 2.50 3.13
C ASN A 174 -8.74 3.84 3.75
N GLN A 175 -9.49 4.29 4.74
CA GLN A 175 -9.28 5.59 5.40
C GLN A 175 -7.88 5.73 6.01
N ALA A 176 -7.33 4.66 6.58
CA ALA A 176 -5.98 4.70 7.16
C ALA A 176 -4.91 4.89 6.09
N LEU A 177 -5.01 4.14 4.98
CA LEU A 177 -4.05 4.24 3.88
C LEU A 177 -4.12 5.60 3.19
N ILE A 178 -5.31 6.11 2.86
CA ILE A 178 -5.45 7.43 2.22
C ILE A 178 -4.99 8.56 3.16
N ALA A 179 -5.18 8.43 4.48
CA ALA A 179 -4.67 9.39 5.45
C ALA A 179 -3.13 9.42 5.46
N GLY A 180 -2.48 8.25 5.43
CA GLY A 180 -1.02 8.17 5.30
C GLY A 180 -0.50 8.77 3.99
N LEU A 181 -1.15 8.45 2.86
CA LEU A 181 -0.81 9.04 1.56
C LEU A 181 -1.01 10.55 1.54
N TYR A 182 -2.09 11.05 2.16
CA TYR A 182 -2.36 12.49 2.27
C TYR A 182 -1.35 13.21 3.17
N ALA A 183 -0.87 12.58 4.24
CA ALA A 183 0.21 13.13 5.06
C ALA A 183 1.50 13.31 4.23
N GLY A 184 1.86 12.31 3.41
CA GLY A 184 2.98 12.44 2.46
C GLY A 184 2.73 13.50 1.39
N PHE A 185 1.51 13.59 0.87
CA PHE A 185 1.11 14.58 -0.12
C PHE A 185 1.23 16.01 0.41
N THR A 186 0.76 16.26 1.63
CA THR A 186 0.82 17.57 2.28
C THR A 186 2.24 17.96 2.67
N GLU A 187 3.10 17.02 3.03
CA GLU A 187 4.53 17.31 3.19
C GLU A 187 5.17 17.74 1.86
N ARG A 188 4.84 17.04 0.78
CA ARG A 188 5.44 17.30 -0.55
C ARG A 188 4.95 18.60 -1.19
N TYR A 189 3.67 18.92 -1.02
CA TYR A 189 3.00 19.97 -1.78
C TYR A 189 2.28 21.00 -0.92
N GLY A 190 2.34 20.93 0.41
CA GLY A 190 1.50 21.69 1.34
C GLY A 190 1.42 23.19 1.03
N ASP A 191 2.53 23.81 0.66
CA ASP A 191 2.64 25.24 0.34
C ASP A 191 1.99 25.62 -1.00
N ARG A 192 1.70 24.64 -1.86
CA ARG A 192 1.08 24.81 -3.17
C ARG A 192 -0.44 24.52 -3.15
N ILE A 193 -0.97 24.01 -2.04
CA ILE A 193 -2.39 23.66 -1.92
C ILE A 193 -3.17 24.87 -1.41
N ASP A 194 -4.18 25.32 -2.17
CA ASP A 194 -5.10 26.37 -1.74
C ASP A 194 -5.83 25.96 -0.43
N PRO A 195 -6.05 26.88 0.54
CA PRO A 195 -6.72 26.54 1.79
C PRO A 195 -8.09 25.86 1.64
N LEU A 196 -8.89 26.25 0.64
CA LEU A 196 -10.19 25.61 0.40
C LEU A 196 -10.02 24.20 -0.16
N HIS A 197 -9.01 23.97 -1.00
CA HIS A 197 -8.70 22.65 -1.55
C HIS A 197 -8.14 21.72 -0.49
N ARG A 198 -7.34 22.27 0.44
CA ARG A 198 -6.90 21.56 1.64
C ARG A 198 -8.11 21.08 2.45
N GLN A 199 -9.09 21.94 2.69
CA GLN A 199 -10.32 21.55 3.38
C GLN A 199 -11.09 20.43 2.65
N VAL A 200 -11.14 20.46 1.32
CA VAL A 200 -11.74 19.38 0.51
C VAL A 200 -11.03 18.06 0.78
N CYS A 201 -9.70 18.03 0.68
CA CYS A 201 -8.91 16.82 0.91
C CYS A 201 -9.08 16.29 2.33
N GLU A 202 -8.96 17.15 3.35
CA GLU A 202 -9.09 16.77 4.75
C GLU A 202 -10.47 16.19 5.06
N ARG A 203 -11.54 16.77 4.51
CA ARG A 203 -12.90 16.25 4.69
C ARG A 203 -13.11 14.90 4.00
N LEU A 204 -12.59 14.72 2.78
CA LEU A 204 -12.64 13.44 2.09
C LEU A 204 -11.89 12.37 2.89
N VAL A 205 -10.65 12.65 3.28
CA VAL A 205 -9.80 11.73 4.05
C VAL A 205 -10.45 11.35 5.37
N ALA A 206 -11.04 12.30 6.10
CA ALA A 206 -11.66 12.03 7.40
C ALA A 206 -12.99 11.24 7.34
N ALA A 207 -13.62 11.15 6.16
CA ALA A 207 -14.89 10.47 5.94
C ALA A 207 -14.77 9.29 4.96
N PHE A 208 -13.54 8.88 4.62
CA PHE A 208 -13.28 8.07 3.43
C PHE A 208 -13.93 6.68 3.48
N ASP A 209 -13.87 5.96 4.60
CA ASP A 209 -14.51 4.64 4.71
C ASP A 209 -16.04 4.75 4.61
N GLY A 210 -16.60 5.81 5.20
CA GLY A 210 -18.03 6.10 5.10
C GLY A 210 -18.43 6.45 3.65
N TYR A 211 -17.61 7.22 2.95
CA TYR A 211 -17.80 7.55 1.53
C TYR A 211 -17.78 6.28 0.67
N LEU A 212 -16.79 5.40 0.84
CA LEU A 212 -16.73 4.12 0.12
C LEU A 212 -17.95 3.24 0.41
N ALA A 213 -18.40 3.20 1.68
CA ALA A 213 -19.59 2.44 2.06
C ALA A 213 -20.86 2.98 1.38
N GLN A 214 -21.04 4.30 1.28
CA GLN A 214 -22.14 4.91 0.53
C GLN A 214 -22.06 4.57 -0.96
N GLU A 215 -20.89 4.73 -1.58
CA GLU A 215 -20.72 4.49 -3.01
C GLU A 215 -20.81 2.99 -3.38
N SER A 216 -20.62 2.08 -2.42
CA SER A 216 -20.86 0.64 -2.63
C SER A 216 -22.30 0.34 -3.07
N ALA A 217 -23.28 1.14 -2.61
CA ALA A 217 -24.69 1.00 -2.94
C ALA A 217 -25.12 1.76 -4.20
N ALA A 218 -24.24 2.59 -4.78
CA ALA A 218 -24.56 3.36 -5.98
C ALA A 218 -24.75 2.45 -7.20
N THR A 219 -25.57 2.92 -8.16
CA THR A 219 -25.72 2.25 -9.46
C THR A 219 -24.36 2.03 -10.11
N LYS A 220 -24.08 0.76 -10.44
CA LYS A 220 -22.79 0.33 -10.99
C LYS A 220 -22.83 0.21 -12.51
N GLY A 221 -21.68 0.36 -13.12
CA GLY A 221 -21.47 0.23 -14.56
C GLY A 221 -19.99 0.00 -14.87
N LEU A 222 -19.69 -0.12 -16.15
CA LEU A 222 -18.32 -0.11 -16.63
C LEU A 222 -17.71 1.27 -16.36
N VAL A 223 -16.52 1.29 -15.77
CA VAL A 223 -15.74 2.50 -15.52
C VAL A 223 -14.39 2.33 -16.21
N HIS A 224 -14.04 3.23 -17.12
CA HIS A 224 -12.71 3.31 -17.71
C HIS A 224 -11.65 3.57 -16.63
N GLY A 225 -11.91 4.49 -15.70
CA GLY A 225 -11.06 4.76 -14.53
C GLY A 225 -9.88 5.71 -14.79
N ASP A 226 -9.67 6.10 -16.05
CA ASP A 226 -8.70 7.13 -16.46
C ASP A 226 -9.22 7.88 -17.70
N TYR A 227 -10.50 8.23 -17.71
CA TYR A 227 -11.16 8.90 -18.85
C TYR A 227 -10.81 10.40 -18.89
N ARG A 228 -9.61 10.71 -19.35
CA ARG A 228 -9.02 12.07 -19.43
C ARG A 228 -8.45 12.37 -20.82
N LEU A 229 -8.13 13.63 -21.11
CA LEU A 229 -7.84 14.10 -22.47
C LEU A 229 -6.65 13.41 -23.14
N ASP A 230 -5.63 13.04 -22.36
CA ASP A 230 -4.47 12.32 -22.87
C ASP A 230 -4.82 10.92 -23.42
N ASN A 231 -5.95 10.35 -23.00
CA ASN A 231 -6.48 9.07 -23.49
C ASN A 231 -7.57 9.23 -24.57
N LEU A 232 -7.80 10.46 -25.05
CA LEU A 232 -8.81 10.79 -26.04
C LEU A 232 -8.16 11.26 -27.35
N LEU A 233 -8.35 10.51 -28.43
CA LEU A 233 -7.87 10.83 -29.77
C LEU A 233 -9.02 11.40 -30.62
N PHE A 234 -9.02 12.71 -30.83
CA PHE A 234 -10.05 13.43 -31.60
C PHE A 234 -9.79 13.29 -33.10
N GLY A 235 -10.77 12.77 -33.85
CA GLY A 235 -10.67 12.54 -35.28
C GLY A 235 -10.58 13.84 -36.08
N ALA A 236 -9.59 13.92 -36.97
CA ALA A 236 -9.47 14.99 -37.95
C ALA A 236 -10.34 14.69 -39.20
N PRO A 237 -10.53 15.64 -40.13
CA PRO A 237 -11.23 15.35 -41.39
C PRO A 237 -10.65 14.13 -42.11
N GLY A 238 -11.50 13.14 -42.40
CA GLY A 238 -11.10 11.86 -42.99
C GLY A 238 -10.83 10.73 -41.98
N ALA A 239 -10.90 10.99 -40.67
CA ALA A 239 -10.85 9.95 -39.65
C ALA A 239 -12.05 9.01 -39.73
N GLN A 240 -11.84 7.73 -39.38
CA GLN A 240 -12.91 6.74 -39.32
C GLN A 240 -13.88 6.97 -38.15
N ARG A 241 -13.44 7.68 -37.11
CA ARG A 241 -14.19 7.93 -35.88
C ARG A 241 -14.04 9.39 -35.47
N PRO A 242 -15.08 10.01 -34.90
CA PRO A 242 -14.96 11.35 -34.34
C PRO A 242 -14.09 11.37 -33.07
N LEU A 243 -14.07 10.26 -32.33
CA LEU A 243 -13.29 10.08 -31.11
C LEU A 243 -12.81 8.63 -31.01
N THR A 244 -11.57 8.42 -30.57
CA THR A 244 -11.06 7.11 -30.13
C THR A 244 -10.51 7.23 -28.71
N VAL A 245 -11.13 6.53 -27.78
CA VAL A 245 -10.75 6.32 -26.39
C VAL A 245 -9.81 5.12 -26.34
N VAL A 246 -8.64 5.34 -25.75
CA VAL A 246 -7.57 4.35 -25.64
C VAL A 246 -7.22 4.12 -24.17
N ASP A 247 -6.41 3.09 -23.91
CA ASP A 247 -5.86 2.77 -22.59
C ASP A 247 -6.88 2.27 -21.56
N TRP A 248 -7.58 1.19 -21.91
CA TRP A 248 -8.59 0.54 -21.06
C TRP A 248 -7.98 -0.32 -19.93
N GLN A 249 -6.71 -0.12 -19.58
CA GLN A 249 -6.01 -0.93 -18.57
C GLN A 249 -6.54 -0.75 -17.14
N THR A 250 -7.15 0.40 -16.86
CA THR A 250 -7.80 0.70 -15.56
C THR A 250 -9.27 0.30 -15.52
N VAL A 251 -9.79 -0.39 -16.55
CA VAL A 251 -11.21 -0.70 -16.62
C VAL A 251 -11.67 -1.51 -15.40
N THR A 252 -12.79 -1.12 -14.83
CA THR A 252 -13.34 -1.77 -13.64
C THR A 252 -14.86 -1.71 -13.60
N TRP A 253 -15.44 -2.42 -12.62
CA TRP A 253 -16.85 -2.35 -12.29
C TRP A 253 -17.03 -1.47 -11.07
N GLY A 254 -17.64 -0.29 -11.25
CA GLY A 254 -17.69 0.76 -10.23
C GLY A 254 -18.91 1.65 -10.35
N PRO A 255 -19.02 2.72 -9.54
CA PRO A 255 -20.09 3.70 -9.69
C PRO A 255 -20.15 4.24 -11.13
N ALA A 256 -21.29 4.11 -11.81
CA ALA A 256 -21.39 4.31 -13.25
C ALA A 256 -21.09 5.73 -13.74
N LEU A 257 -21.10 6.72 -12.84
CA LEU A 257 -20.90 8.13 -13.16
C LEU A 257 -19.46 8.61 -12.90
N THR A 258 -18.55 7.69 -12.52
CA THR A 258 -17.15 8.01 -12.16
C THR A 258 -16.42 8.72 -13.29
N ASP A 259 -16.44 8.17 -14.51
CA ASP A 259 -15.72 8.76 -15.64
C ASP A 259 -16.29 10.11 -16.08
N ALA A 260 -17.62 10.28 -16.01
CA ALA A 260 -18.25 11.56 -16.32
C ALA A 260 -17.83 12.65 -15.31
N ALA A 261 -17.79 12.31 -14.02
CA ALA A 261 -17.32 13.21 -12.98
C ALA A 261 -15.82 13.52 -13.13
N TYR A 262 -15.00 12.49 -13.37
CA TYR A 262 -13.56 12.64 -13.57
C TYR A 262 -13.25 13.53 -14.78
N PHE A 263 -13.90 13.28 -15.92
CA PHE A 263 -13.73 14.09 -17.12
C PHE A 263 -14.12 15.54 -16.91
N LEU A 264 -15.32 15.80 -16.39
CA LEU A 264 -15.79 17.17 -16.11
C LEU A 264 -14.88 17.90 -15.12
N GLY A 265 -14.32 17.16 -14.16
CA GLY A 265 -13.45 17.70 -13.13
C GLY A 265 -12.02 18.00 -13.59
N CYS A 266 -11.50 17.31 -14.61
CA CYS A 266 -10.12 17.47 -15.06
C CYS A 266 -10.00 18.17 -16.43
N ALA A 267 -10.83 17.78 -17.39
CA ALA A 267 -10.65 18.12 -18.81
C ALA A 267 -11.04 19.56 -19.17
N LEU A 268 -11.71 20.30 -18.28
CA LEU A 268 -12.20 21.65 -18.54
C LEU A 268 -11.61 22.66 -17.57
N ALA A 269 -11.33 23.87 -18.05
CA ALA A 269 -11.09 25.00 -17.17
C ALA A 269 -12.35 25.25 -16.30
N PRO A 270 -12.21 25.59 -15.00
CA PRO A 270 -13.34 25.75 -14.09
C PRO A 270 -14.44 26.70 -14.62
N GLU A 271 -14.06 27.79 -15.27
CA GLU A 271 -14.99 28.79 -15.81
C GLU A 271 -15.82 28.22 -16.97
N VAL A 272 -15.19 27.45 -17.85
CA VAL A 272 -15.86 26.79 -18.99
C VAL A 272 -16.79 25.70 -18.48
N ARG A 273 -16.34 24.90 -17.49
CA ARG A 273 -17.19 23.89 -16.84
C ARG A 273 -18.44 24.53 -16.25
N ARG A 274 -18.31 25.60 -15.46
CA ARG A 274 -19.44 26.31 -14.84
C ARG A 274 -20.44 26.83 -15.87
N ALA A 275 -19.95 27.38 -16.98
CA ALA A 275 -20.80 27.96 -18.02
C ALA A 275 -21.62 26.91 -18.80
N HIS A 276 -21.11 25.67 -18.92
CA HIS A 276 -21.69 24.64 -19.78
C HIS A 276 -22.10 23.35 -19.05
N TYR A 277 -22.04 23.33 -17.72
CA TYR A 277 -22.18 22.11 -16.91
C TYR A 277 -23.47 21.35 -17.22
N ASP A 278 -24.60 22.06 -17.23
CA ASP A 278 -25.91 21.47 -17.44
C ASP A 278 -26.10 20.93 -18.86
N ASP A 279 -25.61 21.65 -19.86
CA ASP A 279 -25.66 21.25 -21.27
C ASP A 279 -24.80 19.99 -21.52
N LEU A 280 -23.64 19.91 -20.87
CA LEU A 280 -22.74 18.76 -20.94
C LEU A 280 -23.35 17.52 -20.27
N LEU A 281 -23.97 17.67 -19.09
CA LEU A 281 -24.70 16.58 -18.45
C LEU A 281 -25.91 16.13 -19.26
N ALA A 282 -26.64 17.06 -19.87
CA ALA A 282 -27.76 16.75 -20.76
C ALA A 282 -27.28 15.98 -22.01
N THR A 283 -26.12 16.35 -22.55
CA THR A 283 -25.49 15.65 -23.69
C THR A 283 -25.11 14.21 -23.33
N TYR A 284 -24.47 14.00 -22.18
CA TYR A 284 -24.15 12.67 -21.66
C TYR A 284 -25.43 11.83 -21.45
N HIS A 285 -26.42 12.39 -20.75
CA HIS A 285 -27.68 11.70 -20.44
C HIS A 285 -28.48 11.33 -21.69
N ALA A 286 -28.53 12.22 -22.69
CA ALA A 286 -29.19 11.92 -23.96
C ALA A 286 -28.54 10.73 -24.68
N ALA A 287 -27.21 10.65 -24.64
CA ALA A 287 -26.46 9.53 -25.22
C ALA A 287 -26.54 8.24 -24.40
N LEU A 288 -26.70 8.34 -23.08
CA LEU A 288 -26.91 7.21 -22.18
C LEU A 288 -28.16 6.39 -22.56
N GLY A 289 -29.19 7.06 -23.09
CA GLY A 289 -30.41 6.43 -23.57
C GLY A 289 -31.58 6.51 -22.58
N THR A 290 -32.79 6.40 -23.10
CA THR A 290 -34.02 6.56 -22.32
C THR A 290 -34.23 5.40 -21.36
N GLY A 291 -34.52 5.70 -20.09
CA GLY A 291 -34.87 4.70 -19.07
C GLY A 291 -33.67 4.05 -18.37
N VAL A 292 -32.44 4.49 -18.66
CA VAL A 292 -31.24 4.02 -17.95
C VAL A 292 -31.09 4.74 -16.60
N LEU A 293 -31.05 6.07 -16.62
CA LEU A 293 -31.05 6.96 -15.45
C LEU A 293 -31.81 8.23 -15.81
N ALA A 294 -32.48 8.86 -14.84
CA ALA A 294 -32.99 10.21 -14.98
C ALA A 294 -31.85 11.24 -14.92
N LEU A 295 -32.05 12.42 -15.54
CA LEU A 295 -31.03 13.48 -15.55
C LEU A 295 -30.63 13.93 -14.13
N ASP A 296 -31.56 13.95 -13.18
CA ASP A 296 -31.26 14.29 -11.79
C ASP A 296 -30.42 13.20 -11.09
N GLU A 297 -30.62 11.92 -11.44
CA GLU A 297 -29.78 10.82 -10.95
C GLU A 297 -28.37 10.89 -11.54
N VAL A 298 -28.24 11.29 -12.81
CA VAL A 298 -26.94 11.59 -13.44
C VAL A 298 -26.25 12.74 -12.70
N ARG A 299 -26.96 13.85 -12.46
CA ARG A 299 -26.39 15.02 -11.76
C ARG A 299 -25.91 14.67 -10.36
N ASP A 300 -26.73 13.95 -9.60
CA ASP A 300 -26.40 13.52 -8.24
C ASP A 300 -25.28 12.47 -8.20
N GLY A 301 -25.30 11.50 -9.13
CA GLY A 301 -24.23 10.53 -9.29
C GLY A 301 -22.89 11.16 -9.65
N VAL A 302 -22.88 12.13 -10.58
CA VAL A 302 -21.68 12.91 -10.93
C VAL A 302 -21.20 13.71 -9.74
N ARG A 303 -22.10 14.40 -9.01
CA ARG A 303 -21.77 15.16 -7.79
C ARG A 303 -21.05 14.28 -6.77
N ARG A 304 -21.59 13.10 -6.44
CA ARG A 304 -20.97 12.17 -5.49
C ARG A 304 -19.60 11.68 -5.96
N GLN A 305 -19.42 11.48 -7.26
CA GLN A 305 -18.17 10.97 -7.84
C GLN A 305 -17.09 12.03 -8.11
N THR A 306 -17.34 13.31 -7.84
CA THR A 306 -16.32 14.37 -7.99
C THR A 306 -15.05 14.14 -7.15
N PHE A 307 -15.17 13.41 -6.03
CA PHE A 307 -14.03 13.05 -5.16
C PHE A 307 -13.05 12.08 -5.79
N PHE A 308 -13.45 11.31 -6.81
CA PHE A 308 -12.57 10.33 -7.46
C PHE A 308 -11.31 11.00 -8.02
N GLY A 309 -11.44 12.18 -8.63
CA GLY A 309 -10.30 12.92 -9.15
C GLY A 309 -9.38 13.52 -8.07
N VAL A 310 -9.95 13.93 -6.93
CA VAL A 310 -9.17 14.37 -5.75
C VAL A 310 -8.34 13.21 -5.21
N MET A 311 -8.97 12.03 -5.09
CA MET A 311 -8.29 10.80 -4.68
C MET A 311 -7.17 10.42 -5.65
N MET A 312 -7.42 10.46 -6.97
CA MET A 312 -6.40 10.18 -7.98
C MET A 312 -5.20 11.13 -7.90
N ALA A 313 -5.44 12.43 -7.72
CA ALA A 313 -4.36 13.41 -7.56
C ALA A 313 -3.47 13.10 -6.33
N ILE A 314 -4.08 12.71 -5.20
CA ILE A 314 -3.34 12.34 -3.97
C ILE A 314 -2.58 11.03 -4.19
N VAL A 315 -3.27 9.96 -4.59
CA VAL A 315 -2.70 8.62 -4.67
C VAL A 315 -1.63 8.53 -5.76
N SER A 316 -1.93 8.96 -6.99
CA SER A 316 -1.01 8.81 -8.12
C SER A 316 0.28 9.59 -7.90
N SER A 317 0.22 10.80 -7.35
CA SER A 317 1.43 11.62 -7.12
C SER A 317 2.37 11.03 -6.06
N MET A 318 1.85 10.18 -5.18
CA MET A 318 2.61 9.48 -4.15
C MET A 318 3.23 8.16 -4.65
N LEU A 319 2.72 7.61 -5.75
CA LEU A 319 3.15 6.31 -6.29
C LEU A 319 4.08 6.42 -7.50
N VAL A 320 4.10 7.56 -8.20
CA VAL A 320 4.98 7.76 -9.36
C VAL A 320 6.23 8.55 -9.04
N GLU A 321 7.27 8.37 -9.86
CA GLU A 321 8.51 9.14 -9.78
C GLU A 321 8.27 10.65 -9.93
N ARG A 322 9.06 11.44 -9.20
CA ARG A 322 8.96 12.90 -9.23
C ARG A 322 9.52 13.45 -10.54
N THR A 323 8.73 14.28 -11.20
CA THR A 323 9.21 15.16 -12.29
C THR A 323 8.54 16.52 -12.15
N GLU A 324 9.19 17.59 -12.61
CA GLU A 324 8.63 18.95 -12.55
C GLU A 324 7.29 19.03 -13.29
N ARG A 325 7.22 18.46 -14.51
CA ARG A 325 5.98 18.37 -15.30
C ARG A 325 4.91 17.52 -14.61
N GLY A 326 5.28 16.41 -13.99
CA GLY A 326 4.34 15.57 -13.23
C GLY A 326 3.75 16.32 -12.04
N ASP A 327 4.60 17.05 -11.30
CA ASP A 327 4.20 17.87 -10.16
C ASP A 327 3.27 19.03 -10.58
N GLU A 328 3.45 19.63 -11.76
CA GLU A 328 2.51 20.61 -12.34
C GLU A 328 1.18 19.99 -12.73
N MET A 329 1.20 18.83 -13.38
CA MET A 329 0.00 18.09 -13.78
C MET A 329 -0.84 17.72 -12.56
N PHE A 330 -0.25 17.12 -11.52
CA PHE A 330 -1.00 16.71 -10.32
C PHE A 330 -1.59 17.89 -9.56
N MET A 331 -0.89 19.03 -9.48
CA MET A 331 -1.44 20.22 -8.82
C MET A 331 -2.55 20.88 -9.64
N THR A 332 -2.47 20.84 -10.98
CA THR A 332 -3.56 21.30 -11.86
C THR A 332 -4.78 20.39 -11.72
N MET A 333 -4.58 19.07 -11.71
CA MET A 333 -5.62 18.07 -11.51
C MET A 333 -6.30 18.25 -10.15
N LEU A 334 -5.52 18.38 -9.07
CA LEU A 334 -6.06 18.66 -7.73
C LEU A 334 -6.91 19.93 -7.73
N HIS A 335 -6.37 21.03 -8.27
CA HIS A 335 -7.08 22.30 -8.34
C HIS A 335 -8.44 22.15 -9.05
N ARG A 336 -8.46 21.62 -10.28
CA ARG A 336 -9.70 21.53 -11.07
C ARG A 336 -10.74 20.60 -10.45
N HIS A 337 -10.33 19.48 -9.85
CA HIS A 337 -11.23 18.56 -9.15
C HIS A 337 -11.76 19.13 -7.83
N CYS A 338 -10.92 19.81 -7.04
CA CYS A 338 -11.39 20.49 -5.83
C CYS A 338 -12.38 21.60 -6.17
N GLU A 339 -12.16 22.38 -7.23
CA GLU A 339 -13.16 23.33 -7.71
C GLU A 339 -14.46 22.63 -8.13
N HIS A 340 -14.40 21.43 -8.72
CA HIS A 340 -15.60 20.67 -9.11
C HIS A 340 -16.41 20.20 -7.89
N VAL A 341 -15.72 19.70 -6.86
CA VAL A 341 -16.32 19.35 -5.56
C VAL A 341 -17.03 20.56 -4.95
N LEU A 342 -16.40 21.74 -4.97
CA LEU A 342 -16.96 22.97 -4.40
C LEU A 342 -18.15 23.49 -5.22
N ASP A 343 -18.03 23.54 -6.55
CA ASP A 343 -19.09 24.02 -7.47
C ASP A 343 -20.37 23.18 -7.38
N THR A 344 -20.24 21.88 -7.07
CA THR A 344 -21.36 20.94 -6.96
C THR A 344 -21.83 20.72 -5.51
N ASP A 345 -21.22 21.42 -4.54
CA ASP A 345 -21.46 21.20 -3.11
C ASP A 345 -21.33 19.72 -2.71
N ALA A 346 -20.41 18.97 -3.32
CA ALA A 346 -20.26 17.53 -3.06
C ALA A 346 -19.80 17.25 -1.61
N LEU A 347 -19.18 18.23 -0.93
CA LEU A 347 -18.87 18.12 0.49
C LEU A 347 -20.09 17.89 1.39
N ALA A 348 -21.30 18.29 0.96
CA ALA A 348 -22.52 18.03 1.70
C ALA A 348 -23.03 16.58 1.56
N THR A 349 -22.50 15.80 0.60
CA THR A 349 -22.85 14.39 0.43
C THR A 349 -21.99 13.46 1.28
N LEU A 350 -20.83 13.93 1.76
CA LEU A 350 -19.96 13.12 2.61
C LEU A 350 -20.66 12.78 3.94
N PRO A 351 -20.49 11.55 4.45
CA PRO A 351 -20.99 11.20 5.77
C PRO A 351 -20.26 11.97 6.87
N GLU A 352 -20.77 11.88 8.10
CA GLU A 352 -20.05 12.41 9.25
C GLU A 352 -18.65 11.79 9.34
N LYS A 353 -17.67 12.62 9.71
CA LYS A 353 -16.31 12.17 9.95
C LYS A 353 -16.32 11.05 11.01
N VAL A 354 -15.69 9.94 10.69
CA VAL A 354 -15.48 8.85 11.66
C VAL A 354 -14.02 8.89 12.02
N VAL A 355 -13.71 9.20 13.28
CA VAL A 355 -12.37 8.93 13.80
C VAL A 355 -12.31 7.42 14.04
N PRO A 356 -11.49 6.66 13.30
CA PRO A 356 -11.43 5.22 13.48
C PRO A 356 -11.01 4.93 14.91
N GLN A 357 -11.85 4.23 15.68
CA GLN A 357 -11.46 3.77 17.00
C GLN A 357 -10.33 2.76 16.85
N ALA A 358 -9.24 2.94 17.61
CA ALA A 358 -8.12 1.99 17.60
C ALA A 358 -8.62 0.57 17.86
N LEU A 359 -8.12 -0.39 17.08
CA LEU A 359 -8.48 -1.78 17.28
C LEU A 359 -7.92 -2.27 18.61
N THR A 360 -8.68 -3.11 19.31
CA THR A 360 -8.27 -3.74 20.56
C THR A 360 -8.30 -5.26 20.34
N PRO A 361 -7.24 -5.99 20.75
CA PRO A 361 -7.25 -7.44 20.70
C PRO A 361 -8.32 -8.02 21.63
N THR A 362 -8.72 -9.25 21.35
CA THR A 362 -9.59 -10.07 22.18
C THR A 362 -8.78 -11.11 22.95
N ALA A 363 -9.39 -11.77 23.93
CA ALA A 363 -8.73 -12.83 24.69
C ALA A 363 -8.32 -14.04 23.81
N VAL A 364 -8.96 -14.22 22.64
CA VAL A 364 -8.59 -15.27 21.68
C VAL A 364 -7.24 -14.95 21.04
N ASP A 365 -6.95 -13.68 20.80
CA ASP A 365 -5.71 -13.25 20.15
C ASP A 365 -4.47 -13.50 21.01
N GLU A 366 -4.59 -13.78 22.32
CA GLU A 366 -3.46 -14.15 23.19
C GLU A 366 -3.17 -15.66 23.20
N GLN A 367 -4.03 -16.46 22.55
CA GLN A 367 -3.83 -17.90 22.39
C GLN A 367 -3.00 -18.21 21.13
N PRO A 368 -2.40 -19.40 21.05
CA PRO A 368 -1.72 -19.85 19.85
C PRO A 368 -2.67 -19.95 18.64
N HIS A 369 -2.19 -19.50 17.49
CA HIS A 369 -2.98 -19.47 16.25
C HIS A 369 -2.71 -20.69 15.36
N ARG A 370 -3.70 -21.03 14.53
CA ARG A 370 -3.52 -22.09 13.55
C ARG A 370 -2.59 -21.60 12.42
N PRO A 371 -1.48 -22.29 12.13
CA PRO A 371 -0.60 -21.91 11.04
C PRO A 371 -1.24 -22.17 9.68
N THR A 372 -0.94 -21.30 8.72
CA THR A 372 -1.19 -21.51 7.30
C THR A 372 0.00 -22.25 6.66
N ALA A 373 -0.04 -22.52 5.35
CA ALA A 373 0.96 -23.38 4.68
C ALA A 373 2.26 -22.64 4.27
N GLU A 374 2.31 -21.32 4.43
CA GLU A 374 3.41 -20.46 4.00
C GLU A 374 4.70 -20.78 4.79
N PRO A 375 5.85 -20.98 4.14
CA PRO A 375 7.08 -21.44 4.79
C PRO A 375 7.58 -20.55 5.94
N LEU A 376 7.29 -19.25 5.88
CA LEU A 376 7.68 -18.24 6.86
C LEU A 376 6.51 -17.82 7.77
N TRP A 377 5.44 -18.61 7.85
CA TRP A 377 4.44 -18.39 8.90
C TRP A 377 5.12 -18.55 10.26
N SER A 378 4.98 -17.51 11.09
CA SER A 378 5.58 -17.46 12.41
C SER A 378 4.57 -16.95 13.43
N GLU A 379 4.77 -17.33 14.68
CA GLU A 379 4.04 -16.79 15.82
C GLU A 379 5.04 -16.40 16.91
N SER A 380 5.02 -15.16 17.35
CA SER A 380 6.03 -14.62 18.27
C SER A 380 5.40 -13.89 19.45
N TRP A 381 5.93 -14.14 20.64
CA TRP A 381 5.65 -13.38 21.87
C TRP A 381 6.90 -12.69 22.35
N TYR A 382 6.78 -11.42 22.75
CA TYR A 382 7.85 -10.60 23.30
C TYR A 382 7.47 -9.98 24.64
N PHE A 383 8.49 -9.78 25.47
CA PHE A 383 8.37 -9.26 26.83
C PHE A 383 9.58 -8.40 27.16
N ASP A 384 9.39 -7.08 27.27
CA ASP A 384 10.45 -6.12 27.57
C ASP A 384 10.29 -5.51 28.96
N PHE A 385 11.40 -5.20 29.61
CA PHE A 385 11.41 -4.38 30.82
C PHE A 385 12.63 -3.47 30.88
N VAL A 386 12.51 -2.37 31.61
CA VAL A 386 13.64 -1.50 31.97
C VAL A 386 13.50 -1.01 33.39
N ASP A 387 14.54 -1.21 34.20
CA ASP A 387 14.73 -0.53 35.48
C ASP A 387 15.93 0.41 35.38
N ALA A 388 15.64 1.66 35.00
CA ALA A 388 16.66 2.69 34.85
C ALA A 388 17.36 3.03 36.18
N SER A 389 16.72 2.79 37.33
CA SER A 389 17.29 3.08 38.65
C SER A 389 18.39 2.08 39.04
N GLN A 390 18.24 0.82 38.61
CA GLN A 390 19.23 -0.24 38.76
C GLN A 390 20.15 -0.36 37.54
N GLY A 391 19.90 0.43 36.47
CA GLY A 391 20.68 0.40 35.24
C GLY A 391 20.54 -0.89 34.44
N ILE A 392 19.41 -1.58 34.55
CA ILE A 392 19.21 -2.91 33.92
C ILE A 392 17.98 -2.91 33.02
N GLY A 393 18.12 -3.52 31.85
CA GLY A 393 17.00 -3.82 30.96
C GLY A 393 17.13 -5.24 30.43
N GLY A 394 16.01 -5.86 30.10
CA GLY A 394 16.03 -7.11 29.35
C GLY A 394 14.79 -7.31 28.50
N TRP A 395 14.89 -8.28 27.60
CA TRP A 395 13.79 -8.72 26.77
C TRP A 395 13.81 -10.23 26.59
N VAL A 396 12.62 -10.82 26.48
CA VAL A 396 12.42 -12.25 26.18
C VAL A 396 11.54 -12.37 24.96
N ARG A 397 11.90 -13.28 24.05
CA ARG A 397 11.13 -13.65 22.88
C ARG A 397 11.04 -15.16 22.75
N LEU A 398 9.84 -15.63 22.42
CA LEU A 398 9.61 -16.96 21.85
C LEU A 398 8.97 -16.81 20.47
N GLY A 399 9.63 -17.30 19.42
CA GLY A 399 9.11 -17.34 18.07
C GLY A 399 8.97 -18.76 17.55
N LEU A 400 7.75 -19.20 17.23
CA LEU A 400 7.47 -20.51 16.64
C LEU A 400 7.42 -20.39 15.12
N ILE A 401 8.06 -21.34 14.41
CA ILE A 401 8.02 -21.45 12.95
C ILE A 401 7.58 -22.88 12.59
N PRO A 402 6.27 -23.18 12.69
CA PRO A 402 5.74 -24.55 12.60
C PRO A 402 6.10 -25.26 11.30
N ASN A 403 6.06 -24.55 10.18
CA ASN A 403 6.34 -25.11 8.85
C ASN A 403 7.82 -25.48 8.65
N GLN A 404 8.71 -24.99 9.52
CA GLN A 404 10.12 -25.37 9.59
C GLN A 404 10.43 -26.26 10.80
N ARG A 405 9.42 -26.61 11.61
CA ARG A 405 9.53 -27.43 12.83
C ARG A 405 10.57 -26.90 13.83
N THR A 406 10.74 -25.58 13.88
CA THR A 406 11.70 -24.93 14.77
C THR A 406 11.04 -23.83 15.61
N ALA A 407 11.68 -23.48 16.72
CA ALA A 407 11.39 -22.35 17.57
C ALA A 407 12.67 -21.56 17.84
N TRP A 408 12.52 -20.25 18.00
CA TRP A 408 13.58 -19.31 18.31
C TRP A 408 13.35 -18.76 19.70
N VAL A 409 14.34 -18.88 20.58
CA VAL A 409 14.30 -18.36 21.95
C VAL A 409 15.40 -17.34 22.13
N ASN A 410 15.01 -16.14 22.53
CA ASN A 410 15.94 -15.08 22.86
C ASN A 410 15.58 -14.57 24.26
N ALA A 411 16.50 -14.59 25.20
CA ALA A 411 16.37 -13.89 26.48
C ALA A 411 17.67 -13.17 26.78
N LEU A 412 17.63 -11.84 26.71
CA LEU A 412 18.81 -11.01 26.86
C LEU A 412 18.63 -10.00 27.99
N VAL A 413 19.70 -9.76 28.74
CA VAL A 413 19.78 -8.77 29.82
C VAL A 413 21.05 -7.95 29.64
N CYS A 414 20.93 -6.62 29.76
CA CYS A 414 22.03 -5.69 29.54
C CYS A 414 21.90 -4.44 30.42
N GLY A 415 23.01 -3.75 30.62
CA GLY A 415 23.12 -2.50 31.37
C GLY A 415 24.43 -1.79 31.03
N PRO A 416 24.57 -0.48 31.32
CA PRO A 416 25.79 0.27 30.99
C PRO A 416 27.01 -0.22 31.77
N ASP A 417 26.79 -0.81 32.96
CA ASP A 417 27.84 -1.26 33.87
C ASP A 417 27.89 -2.81 33.98
N MET A 418 27.33 -3.52 33.01
CA MET A 418 27.37 -4.98 32.95
C MET A 418 27.54 -5.49 31.50
N ALA A 419 28.15 -6.66 31.36
CA ALA A 419 28.16 -7.38 30.09
C ALA A 419 26.74 -7.77 29.68
N THR A 420 26.49 -7.82 28.37
CA THR A 420 25.23 -8.33 27.84
C THR A 420 25.20 -9.84 27.99
N VAL A 421 24.17 -10.38 28.65
CA VAL A 421 23.99 -11.82 28.84
C VAL A 421 22.81 -12.30 28.01
N ALA A 422 23.01 -13.36 27.24
CA ALA A 422 22.06 -13.85 26.26
C ALA A 422 21.89 -15.37 26.35
N ILE A 423 20.64 -15.83 26.48
CA ILE A 423 20.22 -17.15 26.00
C ILE A 423 19.65 -16.91 24.61
N ASN A 424 20.37 -17.32 23.56
CA ASN A 424 20.08 -16.97 22.17
C ASN A 424 20.14 -18.23 21.29
N ASP A 425 19.01 -18.89 21.06
CA ASP A 425 18.93 -20.17 20.36
C ASP A 425 17.88 -20.13 19.24
N PHE A 426 18.33 -20.32 17.99
CA PHE A 426 17.51 -20.33 16.78
C PHE A 426 17.20 -21.74 16.26
N ALA A 427 17.62 -22.78 16.98
CA ALA A 427 17.54 -24.18 16.57
C ALA A 427 16.73 -25.06 17.56
N VAL A 428 15.91 -24.44 18.41
CA VAL A 428 15.05 -25.18 19.34
C VAL A 428 14.02 -25.98 18.55
N ALA A 429 13.77 -27.22 18.96
CA ALA A 429 12.71 -28.02 18.37
C ALA A 429 11.34 -27.39 18.66
N LEU A 430 10.43 -27.44 17.69
CA LEU A 430 9.06 -26.95 17.90
C LEU A 430 8.40 -27.66 19.10
N PRO A 431 7.94 -26.93 20.13
CA PRO A 431 7.37 -27.54 21.32
C PRO A 431 5.96 -28.08 21.06
N ALA A 432 5.57 -29.11 21.82
CA ALA A 432 4.20 -29.62 21.82
C ALA A 432 3.22 -28.63 22.49
N GLU A 433 3.69 -27.92 23.52
CA GLU A 433 2.97 -26.85 24.21
C GLU A 433 3.63 -25.51 23.83
N PRO A 434 2.96 -24.62 23.06
CA PRO A 434 3.56 -23.42 22.49
C PRO A 434 4.34 -22.54 23.48
N GLY A 435 3.89 -22.43 24.73
CA GLY A 435 4.51 -21.59 25.75
C GLY A 435 5.54 -22.29 26.65
N ARG A 436 5.95 -23.53 26.35
CA ARG A 436 6.85 -24.32 27.21
C ARG A 436 8.01 -24.92 26.41
N ILE A 437 9.23 -24.46 26.71
CA ILE A 437 10.48 -24.99 26.17
C ILE A 437 11.27 -25.64 27.30
N GLU A 438 11.75 -26.85 27.06
CA GLU A 438 12.68 -27.57 27.95
C GLU A 438 13.79 -28.15 27.09
N THR A 439 15.02 -27.70 27.34
CA THR A 439 16.25 -28.17 26.67
C THR A 439 17.27 -28.57 27.73
N ASP A 440 18.40 -29.15 27.32
CA ASP A 440 19.51 -29.43 28.23
C ASP A 440 20.16 -28.15 28.80
N GLY A 441 20.02 -27.02 28.11
CA GLY A 441 20.67 -25.74 28.46
C GLY A 441 19.78 -24.77 29.24
N PHE A 442 18.47 -24.76 28.96
CA PHE A 442 17.53 -23.82 29.57
C PHE A 442 16.06 -24.31 29.52
N GLU A 443 15.26 -23.71 30.40
CA GLU A 443 13.81 -23.87 30.46
C GLU A 443 13.15 -22.49 30.27
N LEU A 444 12.10 -22.41 29.45
CA LEU A 444 11.25 -21.21 29.28
C LEU A 444 9.78 -21.58 29.49
N ARG A 445 9.07 -20.74 30.25
CA ARG A 445 7.60 -20.81 30.39
C ARG A 445 6.96 -19.44 30.22
N LEU A 446 5.96 -19.42 29.35
CA LEU A 446 5.07 -18.30 29.08
C LEU A 446 3.67 -18.68 29.57
N THR A 447 3.07 -17.87 30.45
CA THR A 447 1.75 -18.17 31.05
C THR A 447 0.84 -16.94 31.07
N PRO A 448 -0.18 -16.88 30.20
CA PRO A 448 -1.24 -15.86 30.29
C PRO A 448 -2.14 -16.17 31.49
N THR A 449 -1.89 -15.51 32.62
CA THR A 449 -2.62 -15.76 33.89
C THR A 449 -4.00 -15.11 33.93
N ASP A 450 -4.18 -13.99 33.23
CA ASP A 450 -5.46 -13.31 33.02
C ASP A 450 -5.39 -12.63 31.64
N PRO A 451 -6.15 -13.10 30.64
CA PRO A 451 -5.92 -12.66 29.28
C PRO A 451 -5.95 -11.15 29.08
N LEU A 452 -4.99 -10.63 28.32
CA LEU A 452 -4.70 -9.23 28.02
C LEU A 452 -4.40 -8.35 29.24
N ARG A 453 -4.36 -8.93 30.45
CA ARG A 453 -4.23 -8.22 31.72
C ARG A 453 -2.98 -8.60 32.49
N ARG A 454 -2.67 -9.90 32.57
CA ARG A 454 -1.54 -10.41 33.36
C ARG A 454 -0.87 -11.60 32.70
N TYR A 455 0.46 -11.53 32.63
CA TYR A 455 1.28 -12.56 32.02
C TYR A 455 2.49 -12.88 32.90
N ARG A 456 2.80 -14.16 33.06
CA ARG A 456 4.02 -14.60 33.75
C ARG A 456 5.01 -15.16 32.75
N VAL A 457 6.26 -14.72 32.88
CA VAL A 457 7.39 -15.14 32.07
C VAL A 457 8.46 -15.67 33.00
N SER A 458 8.90 -16.91 32.78
CA SER A 458 10.06 -17.45 33.48
C SER A 458 11.02 -18.11 32.52
N ILE A 459 12.29 -17.77 32.62
CA ILE A 459 13.37 -18.48 31.94
C ILE A 459 14.50 -18.74 32.92
N ARG A 460 15.11 -19.93 32.86
CA ARG A 460 16.30 -20.25 33.65
C ARG A 460 17.20 -21.17 32.84
N GLY A 461 18.48 -20.86 32.77
CA GLY A 461 19.44 -21.71 32.10
C GLY A 461 20.80 -21.09 31.97
N ARG A 462 21.63 -21.73 31.15
CA ARG A 462 22.97 -21.26 30.78
C ARG A 462 22.90 -20.55 29.44
N GLY A 463 23.38 -19.31 29.42
CA GLY A 463 23.60 -18.51 28.23
C GLY A 463 25.08 -18.11 28.11
N GLU A 464 25.30 -17.01 27.42
CA GLU A 464 26.62 -16.45 27.16
C GLU A 464 26.66 -14.96 27.53
N SER A 465 27.81 -14.50 28.03
CA SER A 465 28.11 -13.14 28.43
C SER A 465 29.10 -12.50 27.46
N PHE A 466 28.80 -11.27 27.04
CA PHE A 466 29.51 -10.51 26.03
C PHE A 466 29.90 -9.12 26.56
N ASP A 467 31.20 -8.83 26.61
CA ASP A 467 31.69 -7.52 27.02
C ASP A 467 31.48 -6.46 25.92
N ASP A 468 31.69 -6.85 24.65
CA ASP A 468 31.26 -6.07 23.49
C ASP A 468 29.94 -6.65 22.95
N PRO A 469 28.79 -5.98 23.12
CA PRO A 469 27.52 -6.48 22.60
C PRO A 469 27.50 -6.60 21.07
N ALA A 470 28.43 -5.97 20.34
CA ALA A 470 28.54 -6.16 18.90
C ALA A 470 29.06 -7.55 18.49
N ASP A 471 29.66 -8.31 19.41
CA ASP A 471 30.05 -9.72 19.21
C ASP A 471 28.84 -10.58 18.79
N LEU A 472 27.67 -10.32 19.38
CA LEU A 472 26.40 -10.96 19.03
C LEU A 472 26.00 -10.70 17.57
N LEU A 473 26.25 -9.48 17.04
CA LEU A 473 25.99 -9.14 15.63
C LEU A 473 27.00 -9.75 14.66
N ARG A 474 28.16 -10.19 15.17
CA ARG A 474 29.18 -10.93 14.41
C ARG A 474 29.01 -12.44 14.50
N GLY A 475 28.08 -12.93 15.33
CA GLY A 475 27.90 -14.36 15.58
C GLY A 475 29.06 -14.98 16.34
N GLU A 476 29.77 -14.18 17.15
CA GLU A 476 30.87 -14.67 17.98
C GLU A 476 30.34 -15.36 19.25
N ALA A 477 31.15 -16.25 19.83
CA ALA A 477 30.81 -16.96 21.06
C ALA A 477 31.18 -16.12 22.29
N GLY A 478 30.33 -16.16 23.32
CA GLY A 478 30.56 -15.45 24.57
C GLY A 478 31.16 -16.35 25.65
N ARG A 479 31.28 -15.81 26.86
CA ARG A 479 31.66 -16.62 28.03
C ARG A 479 30.42 -17.25 28.66
N PRO A 480 30.44 -18.51 29.12
CA PRO A 480 29.29 -19.11 29.79
C PRO A 480 28.82 -18.26 30.97
N ALA A 481 27.51 -18.04 31.07
CA ALA A 481 26.87 -17.29 32.16
C ALA A 481 25.51 -17.91 32.52
N ASP A 482 25.14 -17.84 33.79
CA ASP A 482 23.84 -18.31 34.27
C ASP A 482 22.83 -17.15 34.25
N LEU A 483 21.66 -17.39 33.64
CA LEU A 483 20.58 -16.40 33.54
C LEU A 483 19.28 -16.99 34.09
N ALA A 484 18.60 -16.23 34.95
CA ALA A 484 17.26 -16.57 35.42
C ALA A 484 16.35 -15.33 35.53
N LEU A 485 15.20 -15.37 34.88
CA LEU A 485 14.14 -14.37 34.97
C LEU A 485 12.87 -15.03 35.50
N ALA A 486 12.19 -14.36 36.42
CA ALA A 486 10.85 -14.73 36.88
C ALA A 486 10.04 -13.44 37.04
N LEU A 487 9.26 -13.11 36.02
CA LEU A 487 8.65 -11.81 35.82
C LEU A 487 7.12 -11.93 35.69
N ASP A 488 6.41 -11.00 36.32
CA ASP A 488 4.98 -10.78 36.20
C ASP A 488 4.75 -9.45 35.48
N PHE A 489 4.09 -9.51 34.33
CA PHE A 489 3.67 -8.37 33.52
C PHE A 489 2.21 -8.06 33.80
N SER A 490 1.92 -6.82 34.18
CA SER A 490 0.55 -6.31 34.36
C SER A 490 0.29 -5.19 33.37
N THR A 491 -0.80 -5.27 32.62
CA THR A 491 -1.20 -4.25 31.64
C THR A 491 -1.39 -2.89 32.29
N ALA A 492 -0.77 -1.86 31.71
CA ALA A 492 -0.74 -0.48 32.21
C ALA A 492 -1.53 0.51 31.33
N GLY A 493 -1.98 0.10 30.15
CA GLY A 493 -2.76 0.92 29.22
C GLY A 493 -3.80 0.11 28.45
N THR A 494 -4.36 0.69 27.39
CA THR A 494 -5.27 0.02 26.47
C THR A 494 -4.48 -0.87 25.50
N PRO A 495 -4.77 -2.18 25.42
CA PRO A 495 -4.19 -3.06 24.41
C PRO A 495 -4.47 -2.53 22.99
N TYR A 496 -3.44 -2.44 22.16
CA TYR A 496 -3.52 -1.89 20.81
C TYR A 496 -3.32 -2.99 19.77
N GLN A 497 -4.26 -3.17 18.85
CA GLN A 497 -4.14 -4.10 17.73
C GLN A 497 -3.85 -3.36 16.43
N TYR A 498 -2.93 -3.90 15.64
CA TYR A 498 -2.58 -3.36 14.34
C TYR A 498 -3.69 -3.60 13.32
N ARG A 499 -3.85 -2.65 12.38
CA ARG A 499 -4.83 -2.78 11.28
C ARG A 499 -4.31 -3.58 10.08
N ILE A 500 -3.00 -3.55 9.84
CA ILE A 500 -2.41 -4.05 8.58
C ILE A 500 -1.81 -5.46 8.69
N THR A 501 -1.46 -5.89 9.91
CA THR A 501 -0.82 -7.18 10.14
C THR A 501 -1.33 -7.75 11.47
N PRO A 502 -1.52 -9.07 11.59
CA PRO A 502 -1.98 -9.67 12.83
C PRO A 502 -0.91 -9.55 13.93
N ARG A 503 -1.10 -8.56 14.80
CA ARG A 503 -0.25 -8.24 15.95
C ARG A 503 -1.02 -7.34 16.92
N TYR A 504 -0.68 -7.44 18.20
CA TYR A 504 -1.00 -6.41 19.18
C TYR A 504 0.20 -6.03 20.05
N GLU A 505 0.06 -4.88 20.71
CA GLU A 505 1.07 -4.22 21.55
C GLU A 505 0.41 -3.75 22.86
N ILE A 506 1.04 -4.00 24.01
CA ILE A 506 0.47 -3.69 25.34
C ILE A 506 1.55 -3.08 26.26
N PRO A 507 1.39 -1.82 26.70
CA PRO A 507 2.26 -1.25 27.71
C PRO A 507 1.97 -1.90 29.07
N CYS A 508 3.01 -2.21 29.82
CA CYS A 508 2.94 -2.97 31.06
C CYS A 508 3.76 -2.33 32.18
N THR A 509 3.39 -2.66 33.41
CA THR A 509 4.27 -2.60 34.59
C THR A 509 4.78 -4.01 34.89
N VAL A 510 6.07 -4.12 35.21
CA VAL A 510 6.75 -5.40 35.42
C VAL A 510 7.27 -5.50 36.85
N GLY A 511 7.01 -6.64 37.50
CA GLY A 511 7.58 -6.99 38.79
C GLY A 511 8.22 -8.37 38.73
N GLY A 512 9.15 -8.68 39.64
CA GLY A 512 9.78 -9.99 39.65
C GLY A 512 11.26 -9.95 40.00
N THR A 513 12.00 -10.94 39.54
CA THR A 513 13.44 -11.03 39.77
C THR A 513 14.19 -11.41 38.50
N VAL A 514 15.33 -10.76 38.30
CA VAL A 514 16.33 -11.11 37.29
C VAL A 514 17.60 -11.52 38.05
N THR A 515 18.22 -12.62 37.65
CA THR A 515 19.48 -13.11 38.23
C THR A 515 20.47 -13.37 37.11
N VAL A 516 21.66 -12.80 37.22
CA VAL A 516 22.78 -12.96 36.27
C VAL A 516 24.01 -13.35 37.06
N ASP A 517 24.56 -14.55 36.82
CA ASP A 517 25.73 -15.09 37.54
C ASP A 517 25.63 -14.96 39.08
N GLY A 518 24.42 -15.15 39.62
CA GLY A 518 24.12 -15.03 41.05
C GLY A 518 23.85 -13.61 41.56
N ALA A 519 24.13 -12.56 40.78
CA ALA A 519 23.70 -11.20 41.08
C ALA A 519 22.19 -11.06 40.83
N GLN A 520 21.44 -10.62 41.84
CA GLN A 520 19.98 -10.56 41.80
C GLN A 520 19.48 -9.11 41.76
N TYR A 521 18.57 -8.84 40.83
CA TYR A 521 17.87 -7.58 40.65
C TYR A 521 16.39 -7.77 40.94
N ARG A 522 15.83 -6.98 41.86
CA ARG A 522 14.41 -7.03 42.22
C ARG A 522 13.67 -5.92 41.48
N LEU A 523 12.75 -6.29 40.59
CA LEU A 523 11.93 -5.33 39.86
C LEU A 523 10.63 -5.06 40.60
N THR A 524 10.25 -3.78 40.73
CA THR A 524 9.02 -3.35 41.40
C THR A 524 8.27 -2.34 40.53
N ALA A 525 7.27 -2.82 39.77
CA ALA A 525 6.42 -2.02 38.91
C ALA A 525 7.20 -1.13 37.91
N VAL A 526 8.24 -1.69 37.31
CA VAL A 526 9.09 -0.98 36.34
C VAL A 526 8.42 -0.96 34.96
N PRO A 527 8.72 0.00 34.09
CA PRO A 527 8.16 0.04 32.73
C PRO A 527 8.51 -1.22 31.92
N GLY A 528 7.55 -1.66 31.11
CA GLY A 528 7.75 -2.76 30.17
C GLY A 528 6.68 -2.81 29.09
N GLN A 529 6.87 -3.73 28.15
CA GLN A 529 6.01 -3.91 26.98
C GLN A 529 5.78 -5.41 26.74
N ARG A 530 4.59 -5.75 26.25
CA ARG A 530 4.31 -7.07 25.67
C ARG A 530 3.83 -6.93 24.24
N ASP A 531 4.31 -7.80 23.38
CA ASP A 531 3.82 -7.92 22.01
C ASP A 531 3.57 -9.39 21.64
N HIS A 532 2.56 -9.60 20.80
CA HIS A 532 2.27 -10.91 20.20
C HIS A 532 1.87 -10.70 18.75
N SER A 533 2.50 -11.46 17.86
CA SER A 533 2.28 -11.38 16.43
C SER A 533 2.17 -12.77 15.80
N TRP A 534 1.37 -12.89 14.75
CA TRP A 534 1.20 -14.12 13.99
C TRP A 534 1.05 -13.86 12.49
N GLY A 535 1.37 -14.86 11.68
CA GLY A 535 1.33 -14.79 10.22
C GLY A 535 2.72 -14.82 9.57
N VAL A 536 2.77 -14.57 8.27
CA VAL A 536 4.02 -14.58 7.49
C VAL A 536 4.94 -13.46 7.96
N ARG A 537 6.20 -13.78 8.26
CA ARG A 537 7.25 -12.82 8.63
C ARG A 537 8.56 -13.15 7.93
N ASP A 538 8.88 -12.36 6.90
CA ASP A 538 10.20 -12.38 6.27
C ASP A 538 11.06 -11.25 6.86
N TRP A 539 11.88 -11.60 7.85
CA TRP A 539 12.81 -10.69 8.54
C TRP A 539 13.87 -10.10 7.60
N TRP A 540 14.04 -10.66 6.40
CA TRP A 540 15.09 -10.34 5.44
C TRP A 540 14.59 -9.55 4.22
N SER A 541 13.35 -9.03 4.28
CA SER A 541 12.68 -8.38 3.15
C SER A 541 12.47 -6.87 3.31
N MET A 542 12.62 -6.35 4.52
CA MET A 542 12.33 -4.96 4.84
C MET A 542 13.06 -4.49 6.09
N ASP A 543 13.37 -3.21 6.15
CA ASP A 543 13.95 -2.58 7.33
C ASP A 543 12.85 -2.00 8.21
N TRP A 544 13.08 -1.90 9.52
CA TRP A 544 12.20 -1.14 10.39
C TRP A 544 12.89 -0.59 11.63
N VAL A 545 12.25 0.39 12.25
CA VAL A 545 12.56 0.84 13.61
C VAL A 545 11.32 0.74 14.46
N TRP A 546 11.36 -0.11 15.48
CA TRP A 546 10.29 -0.28 16.46
C TRP A 546 10.67 0.38 17.78
N SER A 547 9.66 0.88 18.51
CA SER A 547 9.84 1.51 19.81
C SER A 547 8.67 1.23 20.75
N ALA A 548 8.99 1.09 22.04
CA ALA A 548 8.04 1.13 23.15
C ALA A 548 8.65 1.96 24.28
N LEU A 549 8.08 3.13 24.53
CA LEU A 549 8.60 4.15 25.43
C LEU A 549 7.55 4.52 26.47
N HIS A 550 8.02 4.80 27.68
CA HIS A 550 7.19 5.16 28.82
C HIS A 550 7.74 6.44 29.44
N LEU A 551 6.93 7.49 29.44
CA LEU A 551 7.28 8.78 30.02
C LEU A 551 6.91 8.81 31.50
N GLU A 552 7.60 9.66 32.25
CA GLU A 552 7.43 9.81 33.70
C GLU A 552 6.04 10.36 34.10
N ASP A 553 5.34 11.03 33.16
CA ASP A 553 3.98 11.53 33.36
C ASP A 553 2.89 10.45 33.19
N GLY A 554 3.29 9.20 32.91
CA GLY A 554 2.38 8.08 32.65
C GLY A 554 2.01 7.89 31.19
N THR A 555 2.54 8.71 30.27
CA THR A 555 2.33 8.53 28.83
C THR A 555 3.06 7.27 28.34
N HIS A 556 2.40 6.48 27.50
CA HIS A 556 2.97 5.34 26.80
C HIS A 556 2.97 5.60 25.30
N LEU A 557 4.12 5.40 24.66
CA LEU A 557 4.32 5.60 23.25
C LEU A 557 4.79 4.29 22.63
N HIS A 558 4.16 3.90 21.54
CA HIS A 558 4.63 2.81 20.73
C HIS A 558 4.59 3.24 19.27
N GLY A 559 5.63 2.90 18.52
CA GLY A 559 5.69 3.22 17.10
C GLY A 559 6.62 2.28 16.35
N VAL A 560 6.24 1.92 15.13
CA VAL A 560 7.09 1.27 14.14
C VAL A 560 7.12 2.09 12.86
N ASP A 561 8.33 2.35 12.36
CA ASP A 561 8.63 2.94 11.05
C ASP A 561 9.14 1.82 10.14
N ILE A 562 8.30 1.34 9.22
CA ILE A 562 8.59 0.23 8.30
C ILE A 562 9.03 0.78 6.95
N ARG A 563 10.12 0.22 6.41
CA ARG A 563 10.75 0.64 5.15
C ARG A 563 10.90 -0.56 4.22
N ILE A 564 10.00 -0.65 3.24
CA ILE A 564 10.03 -1.66 2.19
C ILE A 564 10.59 -1.01 0.92
N PRO A 565 11.59 -1.60 0.25
CA PRO A 565 12.11 -1.07 -1.02
C PRO A 565 10.99 -0.83 -2.05
N GLY A 566 10.94 0.37 -2.62
CA GLY A 566 9.95 0.75 -3.63
C GLY A 566 8.55 1.08 -3.09
N VAL A 567 8.34 1.05 -1.78
CA VAL A 567 7.08 1.42 -1.11
C VAL A 567 7.31 2.61 -0.20
N LEU A 568 6.31 3.48 -0.06
CA LEU A 568 6.37 4.58 0.91
C LEU A 568 6.51 4.05 2.35
N PRO A 569 7.27 4.72 3.23
CA PRO A 569 7.39 4.33 4.62
C PRO A 569 6.03 4.23 5.31
N VAL A 570 5.83 3.17 6.08
CA VAL A 570 4.59 2.91 6.80
C VAL A 570 4.84 3.11 8.29
N GLY A 571 4.10 4.04 8.89
CA GLY A 571 4.14 4.31 10.33
C GLY A 571 2.91 3.75 11.03
N ILE A 572 3.11 2.95 12.09
CA ILE A 572 2.01 2.37 12.88
C ILE A 572 2.35 2.53 14.36
N GLY A 573 1.36 2.81 15.18
CA GLY A 573 1.58 2.85 16.62
C GLY A 573 0.49 3.57 17.38
N TYR A 574 0.79 3.91 18.63
CA TYR A 574 -0.11 4.67 19.49
C TYR A 574 0.64 5.68 20.35
N LEU A 575 -0.11 6.70 20.77
CA LEU A 575 0.15 7.49 21.95
C LEU A 575 -0.99 7.25 22.93
N GLN A 576 -0.66 6.91 24.18
CA GLN A 576 -1.64 6.68 25.25
C GLN A 576 -1.28 7.54 26.45
N ASP A 577 -2.22 8.38 26.90
CA ASP A 577 -2.10 9.18 28.11
C ASP A 577 -3.42 9.13 28.92
N ALA A 578 -3.59 10.03 29.89
CA ALA A 578 -4.82 10.11 30.69
C ALA A 578 -6.09 10.40 29.86
N GLY A 579 -5.96 10.94 28.65
CA GLY A 579 -7.03 11.20 27.69
C GLY A 579 -7.41 9.98 26.84
N GLY A 580 -6.63 8.89 26.89
CA GLY A 580 -6.89 7.63 26.19
C GLY A 580 -5.90 7.33 25.08
N LEU A 581 -6.24 6.34 24.25
CA LEU A 581 -5.41 5.87 23.14
C LEU A 581 -5.70 6.67 21.86
N VAL A 582 -4.64 7.27 21.31
CA VAL A 582 -4.60 7.92 20.00
C VAL A 582 -3.73 7.07 19.07
N GLU A 583 -4.33 6.56 17.99
CA GLU A 583 -3.59 5.80 16.97
C GLU A 583 -2.73 6.76 16.12
N LEU A 584 -1.46 6.39 15.92
CA LEU A 584 -0.53 7.18 15.12
C LEU A 584 -0.83 6.99 13.62
N GLN A 585 -0.85 8.11 12.90
CA GLN A 585 -0.97 8.19 11.45
C GLN A 585 0.40 8.18 10.76
N SER A 586 1.45 8.59 11.45
CA SER A 586 2.82 8.50 10.96
C SER A 586 3.83 8.31 12.09
N VAL A 587 4.83 7.49 11.82
CA VAL A 587 6.00 7.26 12.66
C VAL A 587 7.21 7.36 11.75
N ARG A 588 8.17 8.21 12.09
CA ARG A 588 9.42 8.34 11.35
C ARG A 588 10.60 8.29 12.29
N SER A 589 11.66 7.60 11.86
CA SER A 589 12.89 7.48 12.62
C SER A 589 14.11 8.04 11.87
N GLU A 590 14.95 8.78 12.57
CA GLU A 590 16.27 9.21 12.13
C GLU A 590 17.29 8.56 13.06
N ASN A 591 18.20 7.75 12.52
CA ASN A 591 19.05 6.88 13.33
C ASN A 591 20.52 7.05 12.91
N ALA A 592 21.42 6.98 13.88
CA ALA A 592 22.86 6.91 13.65
C ALA A 592 23.41 5.60 14.23
N PHE A 593 24.37 4.99 13.54
CA PHE A 593 25.01 3.74 13.93
C PHE A 593 26.53 3.93 14.03
N ALA A 594 27.14 3.19 14.95
CA ALA A 594 28.58 3.00 14.98
C ALA A 594 29.00 1.98 13.91
N ASP A 595 30.30 1.97 13.58
CA ASP A 595 30.90 1.08 12.57
C ASP A 595 30.75 -0.41 12.92
N ASN A 596 30.51 -0.73 14.20
CA ASN A 596 30.25 -2.09 14.67
C ASN A 596 28.79 -2.53 14.54
N GLY A 597 27.93 -1.73 13.91
CA GLY A 597 26.52 -2.04 13.68
C GLY A 597 25.57 -1.68 14.83
N LEU A 598 26.09 -1.19 15.96
CA LEU A 598 25.27 -0.79 17.10
C LEU A 598 24.72 0.65 16.95
N PRO A 599 23.46 0.90 17.35
CA PRO A 599 22.84 2.23 17.25
C PRO A 599 23.40 3.21 18.28
N LEU A 600 23.73 4.42 17.86
CA LEU A 600 24.21 5.49 18.76
C LEU A 600 23.06 6.35 19.28
N SER A 601 22.13 6.70 18.41
CA SER A 601 21.00 7.57 18.73
C SER A 601 19.86 7.38 17.74
N THR A 602 18.64 7.59 18.21
CA THR A 602 17.44 7.61 17.37
C THR A 602 16.56 8.79 17.72
N THR A 603 16.05 9.46 16.69
CA THR A 603 15.01 10.47 16.83
C THR A 603 13.73 9.96 16.19
N LEU A 604 12.64 9.94 16.95
CA LEU A 604 11.32 9.56 16.48
C LEU A 604 10.46 10.80 16.29
N THR A 605 9.69 10.86 15.20
CA THR A 605 8.66 11.87 14.97
C THR A 605 7.31 11.18 14.83
N LEU A 606 6.37 11.51 15.72
CA LEU A 606 5.08 10.83 15.86
C LEU A 606 3.94 11.81 15.53
N ALA A 607 3.00 11.40 14.68
CA ALA A 607 1.79 12.15 14.38
C ALA A 607 0.55 11.25 14.37
N PRO A 608 -0.64 11.74 14.77
CA PRO A 608 -0.90 13.06 15.35
C PRO A 608 -0.27 13.21 16.76
N GLY A 609 -0.17 14.45 17.24
CA GLY A 609 0.48 14.78 18.52
C GLY A 609 1.77 15.61 18.36
N GLY A 610 2.39 15.58 17.18
CA GLY A 610 3.56 16.42 16.86
C GLY A 610 4.77 16.16 17.76
N LEU A 611 4.86 14.96 18.33
CA LEU A 611 5.84 14.64 19.35
C LEU A 611 7.14 14.19 18.68
N ARG A 612 8.22 14.93 18.92
CA ARG A 612 9.59 14.53 18.57
C ARG A 612 10.27 13.97 19.82
N VAL A 613 10.75 12.74 19.73
CA VAL A 613 11.39 12.00 20.84
C VAL A 613 12.82 11.68 20.49
N GLN A 614 13.77 12.12 21.31
CA GLN A 614 15.18 11.76 21.22
C GLN A 614 15.46 10.59 22.15
N ALA A 615 15.85 9.45 21.59
CA ALA A 615 16.30 8.28 22.32
C ALA A 615 17.82 8.27 22.45
N HIS A 616 18.29 8.20 23.69
CA HIS A 616 19.69 8.10 24.08
C HIS A 616 19.96 6.67 24.56
N VAL A 617 20.65 5.90 23.72
CA VAL A 617 20.94 4.49 23.97
C VAL A 617 21.79 4.32 25.23
N ARG A 618 21.44 3.34 26.08
CA ARG A 618 22.11 3.08 27.36
C ARG A 618 22.80 1.72 27.40
N ALA A 619 22.19 0.67 26.85
CA ALA A 619 22.83 -0.63 26.70
C ALA A 619 22.18 -1.42 25.56
N HIS A 620 22.95 -2.37 25.01
CA HIS A 620 22.58 -3.14 23.81
C HIS A 620 22.35 -4.61 24.12
N ALA A 621 21.28 -5.15 23.55
CA ALA A 621 20.96 -6.57 23.55
C ALA A 621 20.56 -7.01 22.13
N PRO A 622 21.51 -6.99 21.17
CA PRO A 622 21.22 -7.24 19.76
C PRO A 622 21.18 -8.74 19.44
N VAL A 623 20.59 -9.11 18.30
CA VAL A 623 20.73 -10.46 17.72
C VAL A 623 21.03 -10.39 16.23
N LEU A 624 21.64 -11.46 15.71
CA LEU A 624 21.91 -11.66 14.28
C LEU A 624 20.93 -12.69 13.72
N LEU A 625 20.27 -12.37 12.61
CA LEU A 625 19.32 -13.27 11.94
C LEU A 625 19.91 -13.71 10.60
N VAL A 626 20.15 -15.02 10.45
CA VAL A 626 20.69 -15.60 9.20
C VAL A 626 19.64 -16.53 8.59
N ALA A 627 19.21 -16.22 7.37
CA ALA A 627 18.29 -17.06 6.63
C ALA A 627 18.97 -18.35 6.13
N PRO A 628 18.20 -19.42 5.86
CA PRO A 628 18.74 -20.64 5.26
C PRO A 628 19.41 -20.42 3.90
N ASP A 629 19.01 -19.38 3.16
CA ASP A 629 19.58 -18.98 1.87
C ASP A 629 20.80 -18.05 2.00
N GLY A 630 21.21 -17.72 3.23
CA GLY A 630 22.38 -16.90 3.53
C GLY A 630 22.12 -15.40 3.64
N ARG A 631 20.87 -14.91 3.44
CA ARG A 631 20.53 -13.51 3.74
C ARG A 631 20.77 -13.21 5.22
N VAL A 632 21.27 -12.01 5.51
CA VAL A 632 21.59 -11.57 6.87
C VAL A 632 20.77 -10.33 7.21
N SER A 633 20.13 -10.36 8.37
CA SER A 633 19.57 -9.17 9.00
C SER A 633 20.21 -8.96 10.37
N GLN A 634 20.71 -7.75 10.61
CA GLN A 634 21.11 -7.32 11.93
C GLN A 634 19.89 -6.80 12.68
N PHE A 635 19.72 -7.27 13.91
CA PHE A 635 18.61 -6.89 14.77
C PHE A 635 19.09 -6.24 16.07
N PRO A 636 19.66 -5.02 16.03
CA PRO A 636 19.95 -4.29 17.25
C PRO A 636 18.68 -4.05 18.07
N ARG A 637 18.78 -4.29 19.38
CA ARG A 637 17.78 -3.86 20.36
C ARG A 637 18.52 -3.17 21.49
N ALA A 638 18.00 -2.06 21.97
CA ALA A 638 18.63 -1.30 23.04
C ALA A 638 17.59 -0.64 23.92
N TRP A 639 17.85 -0.61 25.23
CA TRP A 639 17.08 0.27 26.10
C TRP A 639 17.71 1.65 26.11
N ALA A 640 16.86 2.67 26.18
CA ALA A 640 17.23 4.05 26.06
C ALA A 640 16.49 4.90 27.08
N THR A 641 17.16 5.94 27.58
CA THR A 641 16.49 7.09 28.18
C THR A 641 16.03 8.01 27.06
N VAL A 642 14.86 8.62 27.20
CA VAL A 642 14.28 9.47 26.17
C VAL A 642 13.98 10.88 26.68
N THR A 643 14.07 11.84 25.78
CA THR A 643 13.60 13.21 26.00
C THR A 643 12.71 13.64 24.84
N THR A 644 11.64 14.36 25.13
CA THR A 644 10.73 14.89 24.11
C THR A 644 11.02 16.38 23.87
N ALA A 645 10.66 16.88 22.69
CA ALA A 645 10.83 18.30 22.36
C ALA A 645 10.03 19.24 23.29
N ASP A 646 8.97 18.75 23.94
CA ASP A 646 8.21 19.48 24.95
C ASP A 646 8.76 19.36 26.38
N GLY A 647 9.93 18.72 26.56
CA GLY A 647 10.68 18.69 27.82
C GLY A 647 10.36 17.53 28.76
N ARG A 648 9.55 16.55 28.34
CA ARG A 648 9.28 15.34 29.12
C ARG A 648 10.42 14.32 28.97
N SER A 649 10.57 13.49 29.99
CA SER A 649 11.56 12.41 30.04
C SER A 649 10.91 11.06 30.26
N GLY A 650 11.64 10.00 29.90
CA GLY A 650 11.18 8.63 30.08
C GLY A 650 12.25 7.61 29.77
N THR A 651 11.82 6.36 29.65
CA THR A 651 12.67 5.22 29.29
C THR A 651 11.91 4.23 28.43
N GLY A 652 12.62 3.36 27.72
CA GLY A 652 11.99 2.29 26.97
C GLY A 652 12.96 1.56 26.09
N TRP A 653 12.42 0.80 25.14
CA TRP A 653 13.17 0.04 24.16
C TRP A 653 13.01 0.62 22.77
N VAL A 654 14.11 0.57 22.02
CA VAL A 654 14.13 0.81 20.58
C VAL A 654 14.82 -0.38 19.92
N GLU A 655 14.31 -0.76 18.77
CA GLU A 655 14.72 -1.91 17.99
C GLU A 655 14.88 -1.51 16.53
N TRP A 656 15.87 -2.09 15.86
CA TRP A 656 16.12 -1.86 14.45
C TRP A 656 16.26 -3.21 13.75
N ASN A 657 15.58 -3.42 12.63
CA ASN A 657 15.88 -4.50 11.68
C ASN A 657 16.58 -3.90 10.46
N ARG A 658 17.75 -4.42 10.14
CA ARG A 658 18.61 -3.90 9.06
C ARG A 658 19.12 -5.04 8.21
N ASN A 659 18.65 -5.09 6.98
CA ASN A 659 19.12 -6.06 5.99
C ASN A 659 20.47 -5.61 5.43
N LEU A 660 21.42 -6.53 5.34
CA LEU A 660 22.78 -6.27 4.85
C LEU A 660 22.99 -6.64 3.39
#